data_AF-A0A815EW99-F1
#
_entry.id   AF-A0A815EW99-F1
#
_cell.length_a   1.000
_cell.length_b   1.000
_cell.length_c   1.000
_cell.angle_alpha   90.00
_cell.angle_beta   90.00
_cell.angle_gamma   90.00
#
_symmetry.space_group_name_H-M   'P 1'
#
loop_
_entity.id
_entity.type
_entity.pdbx_description
1 polymer ?
#
loop_
_entity_poly.entity_id
_entity_poly.type
_entity_poly.pdbx_seq_one_letter_code
_entity_poly.pdbx_strand_id
1 'polypeptide(L)'
;MILNSVKKFAAEIARIDPTNVFYKPSNSRSAFPEFRFLSHRSFPDLCLKIVNDWLDQKPYRKTDRECILSFILDIKISIDSLIDRFSSSDIQSFLIIRGLLSSEVLLVCLKKRYRVNYGINLNKNFNRLMAVPYRAKDVPADRTEFGHPDTALVLTQLSYYYSGLTSSQILQCFDRLNQEERDPDMVYTEWITQEHDHDIPQNLKQWKKVNIKECHQEIHKLFQLLRYNMVVVNYFLNHFVFPQEAKQFPHKLIASSWDLASAKRTKMITGFSGTNDTQLLLPIHIHQRDLPQLQSTDAIVINNLLQPVNESYRHLPVIMTSEMILNEIASYRTMINVIIDVGALFVDRTNREIAVNWLEQSDHKKIDYAIYFHSDHIIVCDRQYHHQAFSSSPASERLDRCVIYLDEVHTRGTDFKFPTGFTAAVTLGNGLTKDRFVQACMRMRRLGESHSLTFWSSDEVHRQIVSLKTNLQPSIELKDILRWVYENTQRATWDGLYYWAMQSLSYQRKMSAFQIIDWRGHQQDFTNRIMDELAEKCLESEILELKRVYGIPKAFQSISDIYINQYQYANIPASEEIHFAVLKRMNTYGGSKQRLSQFVDEEQQRELEQEVEQEQERVQEHEQKSYRIAHPCKPILHDEVKRLTDSDDPPLNFAELPHVFRPLAHAFTDSILTSMCEQDNWRSNFWITTEFQRVIENQEEFLDRYLRPPRWIIVYRNEHILFVSAFEANWLIGQLQQCERTSTTTLRLLLPRLKRNQSIFVNTPTITIPPSIPATNGNHTFMLPIDWLVELFVFNGTIYFETNEEHMAYCQYLGLCPKPRTVVEEDAFENGWISPDGFVQETKHRSLLMLEHARFNSNPLTFIKQLLKNRNDTYPSLSSHVGNLIFNCSRTLL
;
A
#
# COMPACT_ATOMS: atom_id res chain seq x y z
N MET A 1 8.48 -0.51 -0.75
CA MET A 1 9.70 -1.25 -0.39
C MET A 1 9.59 -2.74 -0.69
N ILE A 2 8.77 -3.53 0.03
CA ILE A 2 8.67 -5.00 -0.15
C ILE A 2 8.40 -5.38 -1.61
N LEU A 3 7.44 -4.72 -2.29
CA LEU A 3 7.17 -4.98 -3.70
C LEU A 3 8.33 -4.59 -4.64
N ASN A 4 9.21 -3.64 -4.27
CA ASN A 4 10.44 -3.38 -5.03
C ASN A 4 11.42 -4.56 -4.90
N SER A 5 11.54 -5.14 -3.71
CA SER A 5 12.34 -6.35 -3.50
C SER A 5 11.74 -7.56 -4.23
N VAL A 6 10.40 -7.70 -4.26
CA VAL A 6 9.72 -8.72 -5.10
C VAL A 6 10.11 -8.53 -6.57
N LYS A 7 9.99 -7.33 -7.12
CA LYS A 7 10.41 -7.02 -8.49
C LYS A 7 11.87 -7.37 -8.76
N LYS A 8 12.78 -7.08 -7.81
CA LYS A 8 14.22 -7.39 -7.91
C LYS A 8 14.49 -8.89 -8.01
N PHE A 9 13.75 -9.72 -7.27
CA PHE A 9 14.00 -11.16 -7.19
C PHE A 9 13.06 -12.03 -8.04
N ALA A 10 11.96 -11.48 -8.58
CA ALA A 10 10.94 -12.22 -9.32
C ALA A 10 11.51 -13.04 -10.48
N ALA A 11 12.39 -12.45 -11.30
CA ALA A 11 13.03 -13.14 -12.43
C ALA A 11 13.93 -14.30 -11.98
N GLU A 12 14.65 -14.12 -10.87
CA GLU A 12 15.53 -15.15 -10.31
C GLU A 12 14.69 -16.34 -9.79
N ILE A 13 13.64 -16.05 -9.02
CA ILE A 13 12.73 -17.06 -8.47
C ILE A 13 12.04 -17.83 -9.61
N ALA A 14 11.59 -17.14 -10.66
CA ALA A 14 10.98 -17.78 -11.82
C ALA A 14 11.96 -18.67 -12.62
N ARG A 15 13.26 -18.33 -12.64
CA ARG A 15 14.29 -19.16 -13.29
C ARG A 15 14.61 -20.41 -12.47
N ILE A 16 14.61 -20.30 -11.15
CA ILE A 16 14.88 -21.43 -10.23
C ILE A 16 13.69 -22.38 -10.19
N ASP A 17 12.47 -21.86 -10.19
CA ASP A 17 11.24 -22.66 -10.11
C ASP A 17 10.19 -22.22 -11.16
N PRO A 18 10.46 -22.43 -12.47
CA PRO A 18 9.54 -22.05 -13.54
C PRO A 18 8.22 -22.84 -13.49
N THR A 19 8.17 -23.91 -12.70
CA THR A 19 6.99 -24.77 -12.56
C THR A 19 5.99 -24.27 -11.52
N ASN A 20 6.44 -23.51 -10.52
CA ASN A 20 5.59 -23.06 -9.42
C ASN A 20 5.37 -21.55 -9.42
N VAL A 21 5.79 -20.86 -10.47
CA VAL A 21 5.76 -19.40 -10.57
C VAL A 21 5.32 -19.00 -11.98
N PHE A 22 4.42 -18.03 -12.05
CA PHE A 22 4.12 -17.32 -13.29
C PHE A 22 4.93 -16.02 -13.31
N TYR A 23 5.68 -15.80 -14.37
CA TYR A 23 6.47 -14.59 -14.56
C TYR A 23 6.41 -14.13 -16.00
N LYS A 24 6.05 -12.86 -16.18
CA LYS A 24 6.12 -12.16 -17.46
C LYS A 24 6.89 -10.86 -17.25
N PRO A 25 7.98 -10.64 -17.99
CA PRO A 25 8.79 -9.44 -17.84
C PRO A 25 7.98 -8.20 -18.22
N SER A 26 8.29 -7.07 -17.59
CA SER A 26 7.73 -5.77 -17.96
C SER A 26 8.49 -5.15 -19.13
N ASN A 27 7.79 -4.33 -19.93
CA ASN A 27 8.41 -3.62 -21.06
C ASN A 27 9.31 -2.46 -20.62
N SER A 28 9.11 -1.91 -19.42
CA SER A 28 9.98 -0.90 -18.81
C SER A 28 10.63 -1.43 -17.54
N ARG A 29 11.85 -0.95 -17.26
CA ARG A 29 12.59 -1.19 -16.02
C ARG A 29 11.85 -0.65 -14.80
N SER A 30 11.10 0.45 -14.92
CA SER A 30 10.40 1.09 -13.79
C SER A 30 9.10 0.37 -13.42
N ALA A 31 8.54 -0.42 -14.34
CA ALA A 31 7.29 -1.17 -14.14
C ALA A 31 7.46 -2.43 -13.30
N PHE A 32 6.38 -2.87 -12.66
CA PHE A 32 6.33 -4.15 -11.96
C PHE A 32 6.05 -5.27 -12.98
N PRO A 33 6.82 -6.39 -12.97
CA PRO A 33 6.52 -7.53 -13.83
C PRO A 33 5.25 -8.25 -13.37
N GLU A 34 4.52 -8.90 -14.28
CA GLU A 34 3.44 -9.79 -13.83
C GLU A 34 4.08 -11.02 -13.19
N PHE A 35 3.95 -11.13 -11.86
CA PHE A 35 4.56 -12.17 -11.06
C PHE A 35 3.53 -12.78 -10.12
N ARG A 36 3.41 -14.10 -10.11
CA ARG A 36 2.49 -14.84 -9.23
C ARG A 36 3.07 -16.18 -8.79
N PHE A 37 2.69 -16.62 -7.60
CA PHE A 37 2.95 -17.97 -7.12
C PHE A 37 1.83 -18.92 -7.52
N LEU A 38 2.21 -20.10 -8.01
CA LEU A 38 1.30 -21.20 -8.32
C LEU A 38 1.28 -22.26 -7.20
N SER A 39 2.33 -22.28 -6.36
CA SER A 39 2.38 -23.07 -5.13
C SER A 39 3.14 -22.34 -4.02
N HIS A 40 3.16 -22.90 -2.80
CA HIS A 40 3.89 -22.33 -1.66
C HIS A 40 5.42 -22.54 -1.76
N ARG A 41 5.89 -23.42 -2.64
CA ARG A 41 7.24 -24.01 -2.58
C ARG A 41 8.37 -22.98 -2.53
N SER A 42 8.36 -22.00 -3.43
CA SER A 42 9.43 -21.01 -3.58
C SER A 42 9.17 -19.70 -2.80
N PHE A 43 8.07 -19.61 -2.05
CA PHE A 43 7.75 -18.41 -1.28
C PHE A 43 8.73 -18.17 -0.11
N PRO A 44 9.13 -19.19 0.69
CA PRO A 44 10.13 -19.00 1.74
C PRO A 44 11.47 -18.44 1.24
N ASP A 45 11.92 -18.88 0.05
CA ASP A 45 13.16 -18.38 -0.57
C ASP A 45 13.05 -16.89 -0.93
N LEU A 46 11.89 -16.47 -1.45
CA LEU A 46 11.61 -15.06 -1.71
C LEU A 46 11.57 -14.27 -0.39
N CYS A 47 10.92 -14.78 0.66
CA CYS A 47 10.88 -14.14 1.97
C CYS A 47 12.29 -13.89 2.52
N LEU A 48 13.16 -14.91 2.49
CA LEU A 48 14.54 -14.78 2.95
C LEU A 48 15.31 -13.71 2.18
N LYS A 49 15.19 -13.70 0.84
CA LYS A 49 15.83 -12.68 -0.02
C LYS A 49 15.33 -11.26 0.28
N ILE A 50 14.02 -11.09 0.50
CA ILE A 50 13.41 -9.80 0.84
C ILE A 50 13.93 -9.30 2.19
N VAL A 51 13.96 -10.16 3.22
CA VAL A 51 14.41 -9.73 4.55
C VAL A 51 15.89 -9.37 4.54
N ASN A 52 16.73 -10.14 3.84
CA ASN A 52 18.15 -9.81 3.71
C ASN A 52 18.37 -8.49 2.95
N ASP A 53 17.69 -8.30 1.81
CA ASP A 53 17.75 -7.05 1.03
C ASP A 53 17.33 -5.82 1.86
N TRP A 54 16.35 -5.99 2.74
CA TRP A 54 15.92 -4.95 3.65
C TRP A 54 16.91 -4.72 4.81
N LEU A 55 17.39 -5.78 5.47
CA LEU A 55 18.36 -5.70 6.57
C LEU A 55 19.67 -5.04 6.10
N ASP A 56 20.09 -5.29 4.86
CA ASP A 56 21.30 -4.71 4.27
C ASP A 56 21.24 -3.18 4.16
N GLN A 57 20.04 -2.63 4.00
CA GLN A 57 19.78 -1.19 3.96
C GLN A 57 19.65 -0.57 5.35
N LYS A 58 19.65 -1.39 6.42
CA LYS A 58 19.44 -0.92 7.80
C LYS A 58 20.72 -0.98 8.65
N PRO A 59 20.87 -0.08 9.63
CA PRO A 59 22.08 0.01 10.44
C PRO A 59 21.97 -0.85 11.71
N TYR A 60 21.61 -2.13 11.56
CA TYR A 60 21.59 -3.10 12.66
C TYR A 60 22.90 -3.90 12.72
N ARG A 61 23.37 -4.20 13.93
CA ARG A 61 24.56 -5.04 14.19
C ARG A 61 24.32 -6.48 13.74
N LYS A 62 25.39 -7.25 13.57
CA LYS A 62 25.28 -8.64 13.13
C LYS A 62 24.39 -9.50 14.03
N THR A 63 24.53 -9.40 15.35
CA THR A 63 23.71 -10.13 16.33
C THR A 63 22.24 -9.73 16.27
N ASP A 64 21.97 -8.45 16.07
CA ASP A 64 20.61 -7.91 15.96
C ASP A 64 19.95 -8.37 14.67
N ARG A 65 20.69 -8.39 13.55
CA ARG A 65 20.22 -8.90 12.26
C ARG A 65 19.74 -10.34 12.35
N GLU A 66 20.48 -11.23 13.02
CA GLU A 66 20.08 -12.62 13.22
C GLU A 66 18.78 -12.73 14.04
N CYS A 67 18.66 -11.93 15.11
CA CYS A 67 17.47 -11.88 15.96
C CYS A 67 16.24 -11.37 15.19
N ILE A 68 16.40 -10.28 14.43
CA ILE A 68 15.34 -9.69 13.58
C ILE A 68 14.93 -10.67 12.48
N LEU A 69 15.90 -11.27 11.78
CA LEU A 69 15.65 -12.26 10.73
C LEU A 69 14.83 -13.44 11.27
N SER A 70 15.24 -13.97 12.42
CA SER A 70 14.54 -15.07 13.11
C SER A 70 13.11 -14.66 13.47
N PHE A 71 12.92 -13.49 14.08
CA PHE A 71 11.59 -12.99 14.42
C PHE A 71 10.71 -12.77 13.18
N ILE A 72 11.22 -12.17 12.10
CA ILE A 72 10.42 -11.88 10.93
C ILE A 72 10.00 -13.18 10.23
N LEU A 73 10.90 -14.16 10.14
CA LEU A 73 10.69 -15.38 9.37
C LEU A 73 10.00 -16.51 10.16
N ASP A 74 10.14 -16.57 11.49
CA ASP A 74 9.50 -17.59 12.33
C ASP A 74 8.27 -17.07 13.10
N ILE A 75 7.09 -17.54 12.68
CA ILE A 75 5.80 -17.20 13.30
C ILE A 75 5.65 -17.62 14.76
N LYS A 76 6.54 -18.48 15.29
CA LYS A 76 6.45 -18.99 16.67
C LYS A 76 7.10 -18.05 17.70
N ILE A 77 7.87 -17.06 17.25
CA ILE A 77 8.63 -16.18 18.15
C ILE A 77 7.76 -15.01 18.61
N SER A 78 7.76 -14.68 19.90
CA SER A 78 7.06 -13.49 20.44
C SER A 78 7.86 -12.21 20.26
N ILE A 79 7.15 -11.11 19.98
CA ILE A 79 7.73 -9.76 19.91
C ILE A 79 8.30 -9.31 21.25
N ASP A 80 7.86 -9.87 22.38
CA ASP A 80 8.31 -9.44 23.72
C ASP A 80 9.83 -9.58 23.91
N SER A 81 10.49 -10.44 23.13
CA SER A 81 11.95 -10.56 23.12
C SER A 81 12.70 -9.39 22.45
N LEU A 82 11.98 -8.52 21.73
CA LEU A 82 12.52 -7.41 20.94
C LEU A 82 12.10 -6.02 21.45
N ILE A 83 11.01 -5.90 22.20
CA ILE A 83 10.42 -4.60 22.58
C ILE A 83 11.42 -3.70 23.32
N ASP A 84 12.22 -4.28 24.22
CA ASP A 84 13.20 -3.51 25.01
C ASP A 84 14.52 -3.25 24.25
N ARG A 85 14.71 -3.88 23.09
CA ARG A 85 15.95 -3.81 22.30
C ARG A 85 15.90 -2.81 21.15
N PHE A 86 14.71 -2.50 20.64
CA PHE A 86 14.53 -1.70 19.43
C PHE A 86 13.51 -0.57 19.63
N SER A 87 13.58 0.46 18.79
CA SER A 87 12.64 1.58 18.87
C SER A 87 11.22 1.14 18.51
N SER A 88 10.21 1.89 18.97
CA SER A 88 8.80 1.63 18.62
C SER A 88 8.56 1.62 17.10
N SER A 89 9.26 2.48 16.34
CA SER A 89 9.20 2.54 14.88
C SER A 89 9.81 1.30 14.21
N ASP A 90 10.90 0.77 14.76
CA ASP A 90 11.51 -0.47 14.28
C ASP A 90 10.57 -1.65 14.52
N ILE A 91 10.00 -1.74 15.73
CA ILE A 91 9.04 -2.78 16.10
C ILE A 91 7.83 -2.80 15.16
N GLN A 92 7.26 -1.63 14.84
CA GLN A 92 6.18 -1.52 13.84
C GLN A 92 6.62 -2.05 12.47
N SER A 93 7.83 -1.70 12.02
CA SER A 93 8.37 -2.19 10.75
C SER A 93 8.53 -3.71 10.76
N PHE A 94 9.05 -4.29 11.84
CA PHE A 94 9.23 -5.75 11.96
C PHE A 94 7.89 -6.47 11.91
N LEU A 95 6.87 -5.95 12.61
CA LEU A 95 5.52 -6.52 12.64
C LEU A 95 4.86 -6.49 11.24
N ILE A 96 4.98 -5.39 10.51
CA ILE A 96 4.44 -5.25 9.15
C ILE A 96 5.15 -6.23 8.20
N ILE A 97 6.48 -6.31 8.23
CA ILE A 97 7.23 -7.22 7.37
C ILE A 97 6.90 -8.68 7.70
N ARG A 98 6.83 -9.03 8.99
CA ARG A 98 6.41 -10.36 9.45
C ARG A 98 4.98 -10.69 9.01
N GLY A 99 4.07 -9.71 9.04
CA GLY A 99 2.71 -9.86 8.55
C GLY A 99 2.65 -10.16 7.05
N LEU A 100 3.38 -9.37 6.25
CA LEU A 100 3.48 -9.54 4.81
C LEU A 100 4.11 -10.88 4.42
N LEU A 101 5.16 -11.31 5.12
CA LEU A 101 5.93 -12.49 4.78
C LEU A 101 5.41 -13.74 5.49
N SER A 102 5.76 -13.94 6.76
CA SER A 102 5.49 -15.19 7.46
C SER A 102 4.04 -15.39 7.91
N SER A 103 3.21 -14.33 7.97
CA SER A 103 1.75 -14.47 8.08
C SER A 103 1.05 -14.55 6.71
N GLU A 104 1.81 -14.73 5.62
CA GLU A 104 1.35 -15.09 4.28
C GLU A 104 0.47 -14.06 3.54
N VAL A 105 0.37 -12.80 4.01
CA VAL A 105 -0.41 -11.76 3.30
C VAL A 105 0.08 -11.58 1.86
N LEU A 106 1.40 -11.49 1.67
CA LEU A 106 2.00 -11.34 0.34
C LEU A 106 1.78 -12.59 -0.52
N LEU A 107 1.84 -13.79 0.06
CA LEU A 107 1.59 -15.04 -0.66
C LEU A 107 0.15 -15.11 -1.17
N VAL A 108 -0.83 -14.80 -0.31
CA VAL A 108 -2.24 -14.77 -0.68
C VAL A 108 -2.47 -13.79 -1.83
N CYS A 109 -1.89 -12.58 -1.74
CA CYS A 109 -2.00 -11.58 -2.80
C CYS A 109 -1.36 -12.03 -4.12
N LEU A 110 -0.14 -12.60 -4.05
CA LEU A 110 0.60 -13.06 -5.24
C LEU A 110 0.08 -14.39 -5.82
N LYS A 111 -0.85 -15.09 -5.17
CA LYS A 111 -1.58 -16.21 -5.79
C LYS A 111 -2.76 -15.74 -6.65
N LYS A 112 -3.33 -14.57 -6.36
CA LYS A 112 -4.50 -14.04 -7.07
C LYS A 112 -4.15 -13.56 -8.48
N ARG A 113 -5.07 -13.77 -9.41
CA ARG A 113 -4.99 -13.31 -10.80
C ARG A 113 -5.59 -11.91 -10.94
N TYR A 114 -4.80 -10.96 -11.43
CA TYR A 114 -5.27 -9.62 -11.78
C TYR A 114 -6.37 -9.70 -12.86
N ARG A 115 -7.41 -8.86 -12.72
CA ARG A 115 -8.64 -8.82 -13.54
C ARG A 115 -9.52 -10.08 -13.49
N VAL A 116 -9.17 -11.08 -12.68
CA VAL A 116 -10.00 -12.30 -12.49
C VAL A 116 -10.43 -12.44 -11.04
N ASN A 117 -9.50 -12.27 -10.10
CA ASN A 117 -9.80 -12.30 -8.66
C ASN A 117 -9.86 -10.90 -8.03
N TYR A 118 -9.18 -9.92 -8.62
CA TYR A 118 -9.13 -8.55 -8.10
C TYR A 118 -8.75 -7.54 -9.18
N GLY A 119 -9.01 -6.26 -8.91
CA GLY A 119 -8.61 -5.14 -9.75
C GLY A 119 -9.27 -3.83 -9.30
N ILE A 120 -9.08 -2.76 -10.06
CA ILE A 120 -9.80 -1.50 -9.84
C ILE A 120 -11.12 -1.53 -10.59
N ASN A 121 -12.19 -1.05 -9.98
CA ASN A 121 -13.47 -0.91 -10.68
C ASN A 121 -13.43 0.38 -11.51
N LEU A 122 -13.51 0.25 -12.83
CA LEU A 122 -13.44 1.38 -13.77
C LEU A 122 -14.81 1.99 -14.08
N ASN A 123 -15.88 1.53 -13.43
CA ASN A 123 -17.20 2.10 -13.58
C ASN A 123 -17.18 3.56 -13.09
N LYS A 124 -17.57 4.50 -13.96
CA LYS A 124 -17.59 5.94 -13.64
C LYS A 124 -18.53 6.30 -12.48
N ASN A 125 -19.52 5.45 -12.21
CA ASN A 125 -20.46 5.64 -11.10
C ASN A 125 -19.95 5.01 -9.80
N PHE A 126 -18.79 4.33 -9.83
CA PHE A 126 -18.19 3.71 -8.68
C PHE A 126 -17.04 4.58 -8.17
N ASN A 127 -17.21 5.13 -6.96
CA ASN A 127 -16.34 6.17 -6.43
C ASN A 127 -15.14 5.66 -5.62
N ARG A 128 -14.82 4.35 -5.67
CA ARG A 128 -13.66 3.81 -4.93
C ARG A 128 -12.50 3.49 -5.87
N LEU A 129 -11.32 3.91 -5.43
CA LEU A 129 -10.03 3.78 -6.10
C LEU A 129 -9.20 2.62 -5.55
N MET A 130 -9.59 2.02 -4.42
CA MET A 130 -8.99 0.78 -3.91
C MET A 130 -9.37 -0.46 -4.73
N ALA A 131 -8.53 -1.49 -4.67
CA ALA A 131 -8.82 -2.76 -5.31
C ALA A 131 -10.02 -3.46 -4.68
N VAL A 132 -10.87 -4.02 -5.53
CA VAL A 132 -12.06 -4.78 -5.15
C VAL A 132 -11.94 -6.24 -5.63
N PRO A 133 -12.64 -7.18 -4.99
CA PRO A 133 -12.78 -8.54 -5.50
C PRO A 133 -13.50 -8.56 -6.85
N TYR A 134 -13.14 -9.53 -7.68
CA TYR A 134 -13.77 -9.77 -8.98
C TYR A 134 -14.54 -11.09 -8.93
N ARG A 135 -15.77 -11.07 -9.44
CA ARG A 135 -16.63 -12.28 -9.51
C ARG A 135 -16.24 -13.18 -10.68
N ALA A 136 -15.64 -12.57 -11.68
CA ALA A 136 -15.20 -13.20 -12.91
C ALA A 136 -14.21 -12.26 -13.62
N LYS A 137 -13.63 -12.73 -14.71
CA LYS A 137 -12.81 -11.89 -15.60
C LYS A 137 -13.50 -10.56 -15.93
N ASP A 138 -12.84 -9.45 -15.61
CA ASP A 138 -13.28 -8.06 -15.86
C ASP A 138 -14.61 -7.66 -15.21
N VAL A 139 -15.12 -8.44 -14.25
CA VAL A 139 -16.38 -8.15 -13.56
C VAL A 139 -16.12 -7.90 -12.07
N PRO A 140 -15.97 -6.63 -11.67
CA PRO A 140 -15.79 -6.26 -10.26
C PRO A 140 -17.03 -6.56 -9.44
N ALA A 141 -16.84 -6.83 -8.15
CA ALA A 141 -17.93 -6.91 -7.19
C ALA A 141 -18.21 -5.50 -6.63
N ASP A 142 -19.16 -4.79 -7.23
CA ASP A 142 -19.45 -3.36 -6.98
C ASP A 142 -19.72 -2.94 -5.54
N ARG A 143 -19.98 -3.88 -4.61
CA ARG A 143 -20.25 -3.54 -3.19
C ARG A 143 -19.28 -4.24 -2.24
N THR A 144 -18.29 -4.93 -2.76
CA THR A 144 -17.40 -5.81 -1.98
C THR A 144 -16.01 -5.21 -1.90
N GLU A 145 -15.39 -5.33 -0.74
CA GLU A 145 -14.00 -4.99 -0.48
C GLU A 145 -13.26 -6.16 0.18
N PHE A 146 -11.93 -6.09 0.20
CA PHE A 146 -11.11 -7.01 1.00
C PHE A 146 -11.17 -6.60 2.48
N GLY A 147 -11.58 -7.52 3.36
CA GLY A 147 -11.74 -7.25 4.79
C GLY A 147 -10.42 -7.09 5.55
N HIS A 148 -9.32 -7.69 5.05
CA HIS A 148 -8.00 -7.52 5.65
C HIS A 148 -7.29 -6.28 5.09
N PRO A 149 -6.87 -5.31 5.93
CA PRO A 149 -6.31 -4.03 5.48
C PRO A 149 -5.04 -4.24 4.65
N ASP A 150 -4.09 -5.07 5.11
CA ASP A 150 -2.84 -5.28 4.37
C ASP A 150 -3.06 -5.97 3.01
N THR A 151 -4.05 -6.87 2.91
CA THR A 151 -4.45 -7.50 1.64
C THR A 151 -5.02 -6.44 0.70
N ALA A 152 -5.92 -5.58 1.20
CA ALA A 152 -6.51 -4.50 0.43
C ALA A 152 -5.45 -3.53 -0.11
N LEU A 153 -4.47 -3.15 0.72
CA LEU A 153 -3.36 -2.27 0.33
C LEU A 153 -2.47 -2.92 -0.74
N VAL A 154 -2.02 -4.16 -0.53
CA VAL A 154 -1.14 -4.86 -1.48
C VAL A 154 -1.83 -5.10 -2.82
N LEU A 155 -3.09 -5.55 -2.82
CA LEU A 155 -3.86 -5.76 -4.04
C LEU A 155 -4.16 -4.45 -4.76
N THR A 156 -4.34 -3.34 -4.03
CA THR A 156 -4.46 -2.00 -4.63
C THR A 156 -3.16 -1.62 -5.34
N GLN A 157 -2.01 -1.74 -4.68
CA GLN A 157 -0.72 -1.46 -5.32
C GLN A 157 -0.50 -2.30 -6.58
N LEU A 158 -0.71 -3.62 -6.49
CA LEU A 158 -0.58 -4.52 -7.65
C LEU A 158 -1.53 -4.13 -8.78
N SER A 159 -2.77 -3.76 -8.46
CA SER A 159 -3.76 -3.36 -9.48
C SER A 159 -3.29 -2.15 -10.28
N TYR A 160 -2.75 -1.12 -9.62
CA TYR A 160 -2.23 0.07 -10.31
C TYR A 160 -0.89 -0.16 -10.99
N TYR A 161 -0.05 -1.06 -10.47
CA TYR A 161 1.17 -1.44 -11.19
C TYR A 161 0.86 -2.16 -12.50
N TYR A 162 -0.23 -2.94 -12.55
CA TYR A 162 -0.65 -3.64 -13.76
C TYR A 162 -1.52 -2.80 -14.70
N SER A 163 -2.42 -1.95 -14.19
CA SER A 163 -3.27 -1.08 -15.04
C SER A 163 -2.52 0.16 -15.55
N GLY A 164 -1.55 0.63 -14.76
CA GLY A 164 -0.94 1.94 -14.89
C GLY A 164 -1.92 3.08 -14.61
N LEU A 165 -1.38 4.27 -14.37
CA LEU A 165 -2.17 5.49 -14.20
C LEU A 165 -2.77 5.98 -15.52
N THR A 166 -3.98 6.53 -15.46
CA THR A 166 -4.54 7.29 -16.59
C THR A 166 -3.81 8.63 -16.75
N SER A 167 -3.85 9.21 -17.94
CA SER A 167 -3.29 10.55 -18.19
C SER A 167 -3.84 11.61 -17.24
N SER A 168 -5.11 11.50 -16.83
CA SER A 168 -5.72 12.40 -15.84
C SER A 168 -5.13 12.23 -14.45
N GLN A 169 -4.84 10.99 -14.02
CA GLN A 169 -4.22 10.73 -12.72
C GLN A 169 -2.77 11.18 -12.69
N ILE A 170 -2.03 11.01 -13.79
CA ILE A 170 -0.67 11.55 -13.91
C ILE A 170 -0.70 13.08 -13.85
N LEU A 171 -1.65 13.72 -14.55
CA LEU A 171 -1.83 15.17 -14.48
C LEU A 171 -2.07 15.65 -13.04
N GLN A 172 -2.93 14.95 -12.27
CA GLN A 172 -3.15 15.26 -10.84
C GLN A 172 -1.84 15.17 -10.03
N CYS A 173 -0.99 14.17 -10.29
CA CYS A 173 0.31 14.09 -9.65
C CYS A 173 1.20 15.29 -9.99
N PHE A 174 1.21 15.74 -11.24
CA PHE A 174 1.98 16.91 -11.67
C PHE A 174 1.43 18.22 -11.08
N ASP A 175 0.10 18.37 -11.01
CA ASP A 175 -0.54 19.54 -10.41
C ASP A 175 -0.21 19.64 -8.92
N ARG A 176 -0.30 18.52 -8.19
CA ARG A 176 0.12 18.46 -6.78
C ARG A 176 1.61 18.74 -6.62
N LEU A 177 2.45 18.18 -7.50
CA LEU A 177 3.89 18.43 -7.48
C LEU A 177 4.20 19.93 -7.68
N ASN A 178 3.43 20.64 -8.51
CA ASN A 178 3.57 22.08 -8.67
C ASN A 178 3.06 22.90 -7.47
N GLN A 179 1.98 22.46 -6.83
CA GLN A 179 1.24 23.26 -5.84
C GLN A 179 1.65 22.98 -4.39
N GLU A 180 1.97 21.74 -4.05
CA GLU A 180 2.10 21.26 -2.66
C GLU A 180 3.49 20.70 -2.34
N GLU A 181 4.26 20.23 -3.32
CA GLU A 181 5.60 19.69 -3.07
C GLU A 181 6.63 20.79 -2.82
N ARG A 182 7.46 20.56 -1.81
CA ARG A 182 8.51 21.51 -1.42
C ARG A 182 9.66 21.53 -2.40
N ASP A 183 10.06 20.34 -2.85
CA ASP A 183 11.15 20.12 -3.81
C ASP A 183 10.65 19.29 -5.00
N PRO A 184 9.85 19.91 -5.88
CA PRO A 184 9.29 19.22 -7.05
C PRO A 184 10.36 18.69 -8.01
N ASP A 185 11.48 19.41 -8.15
CA ASP A 185 12.60 18.99 -9.00
C ASP A 185 13.16 17.64 -8.54
N MET A 186 13.33 17.43 -7.23
CA MET A 186 13.83 16.17 -6.70
C MET A 186 12.85 15.01 -6.91
N VAL A 187 11.57 15.19 -6.58
CA VAL A 187 10.55 14.15 -6.74
C VAL A 187 10.43 13.77 -8.22
N TYR A 188 10.40 14.76 -9.11
CA TYR A 188 10.38 14.53 -10.55
C TYR A 188 11.65 13.83 -11.05
N THR A 189 12.82 14.21 -10.54
CA THR A 189 14.09 13.54 -10.86
C THR A 189 14.06 12.07 -10.45
N GLU A 190 13.51 11.75 -9.28
CA GLU A 190 13.32 10.36 -8.84
C GLU A 190 12.46 9.57 -9.83
N TRP A 191 11.37 10.17 -10.33
CA TRP A 191 10.48 9.51 -11.31
C TRP A 191 11.21 9.19 -12.61
N ILE A 192 11.87 10.18 -13.20
CA ILE A 192 12.53 10.03 -14.51
C ILE A 192 13.79 9.16 -14.43
N THR A 193 14.53 9.16 -13.33
CA THR A 193 15.75 8.33 -13.18
C THR A 193 15.48 6.83 -13.12
N GLN A 194 14.22 6.41 -12.92
CA GLN A 194 13.83 5.00 -13.05
C GLN A 194 13.67 4.55 -14.51
N GLU A 195 13.58 5.49 -15.45
CA GLU A 195 13.44 5.22 -16.88
C GLU A 195 14.80 5.31 -17.59
N HIS A 196 14.86 4.87 -18.85
CA HIS A 196 16.07 5.02 -19.63
C HIS A 196 16.25 6.45 -20.13
N ASP A 197 17.48 6.96 -20.05
CA ASP A 197 17.82 8.35 -20.41
C ASP A 197 17.50 8.73 -21.87
N HIS A 198 17.41 7.73 -22.77
CA HIS A 198 17.05 7.91 -24.18
C HIS A 198 15.53 7.99 -24.43
N ASP A 199 14.71 7.46 -23.52
CA ASP A 199 13.24 7.48 -23.64
C ASP A 199 12.64 8.81 -23.16
N ILE A 200 13.40 9.55 -22.36
CA ILE A 200 12.97 10.83 -21.79
C ILE A 200 13.31 11.98 -22.75
N PRO A 201 12.33 12.77 -23.21
CA PRO A 201 12.58 13.94 -24.05
C PRO A 201 13.56 14.91 -23.36
N GLN A 202 14.58 15.38 -24.09
CA GLN A 202 15.67 16.19 -23.49
C GLN A 202 15.17 17.46 -22.80
N ASN A 203 14.14 18.09 -23.34
CA ASN A 203 13.50 19.27 -22.77
C ASN A 203 12.67 18.95 -21.52
N LEU A 204 12.32 17.69 -21.26
CA LEU A 204 11.55 17.26 -20.10
C LEU A 204 12.42 16.58 -19.02
N LYS A 205 13.75 16.58 -19.13
CA LYS A 205 14.64 16.00 -18.10
C LYS A 205 14.72 16.82 -16.81
N GLN A 206 14.18 18.03 -16.80
CA GLN A 206 14.20 18.92 -15.64
C GLN A 206 12.79 19.44 -15.39
N TRP A 207 12.34 19.42 -14.14
CA TRP A 207 11.01 19.85 -13.76
C TRP A 207 10.71 21.28 -14.23
N LYS A 208 11.66 22.21 -14.07
CA LYS A 208 11.54 23.61 -14.50
C LYS A 208 11.24 23.83 -15.99
N LYS A 209 11.48 22.83 -16.83
CA LYS A 209 11.22 22.88 -18.27
C LYS A 209 9.92 22.18 -18.68
N VAL A 210 9.25 21.52 -17.73
CA VAL A 210 7.97 20.86 -17.97
C VAL A 210 6.89 21.95 -18.06
N ASN A 211 6.40 22.23 -19.27
CA ASN A 211 5.25 23.10 -19.50
C ASN A 211 4.06 22.29 -20.03
N ILE A 212 3.13 21.95 -19.13
CA ILE A 212 1.95 21.12 -19.42
C ILE A 212 1.06 21.72 -20.53
N LYS A 213 1.02 23.05 -20.65
CA LYS A 213 0.10 23.76 -21.55
C LYS A 213 0.60 23.84 -23.00
N GLU A 214 1.91 23.84 -23.22
CA GLU A 214 2.50 24.14 -24.54
C GLU A 214 3.03 22.90 -25.28
N CYS A 215 3.46 21.84 -24.57
CA CYS A 215 4.13 20.67 -25.15
C CYS A 215 3.26 19.39 -25.21
N HIS A 216 2.02 19.48 -25.72
CA HIS A 216 1.03 18.38 -25.66
C HIS A 216 1.54 17.02 -26.18
N GLN A 217 2.28 16.97 -27.28
CA GLN A 217 2.79 15.71 -27.86
C GLN A 217 3.91 15.07 -27.04
N GLU A 218 4.85 15.87 -26.53
CA GLU A 218 5.99 15.38 -25.73
C GLU A 218 5.54 14.99 -24.32
N ILE A 219 4.58 15.72 -23.76
CA ILE A 219 3.95 15.39 -22.48
C ILE A 219 3.13 14.11 -22.58
N HIS A 220 2.41 13.91 -23.69
CA HIS A 220 1.74 12.64 -23.91
C HIS A 220 2.73 11.47 -23.92
N LYS A 221 3.90 11.61 -24.57
CA LYS A 221 4.97 10.59 -24.51
C LYS A 221 5.47 10.37 -23.09
N LEU A 222 5.74 11.45 -22.34
CA LEU A 222 6.15 11.35 -20.94
C LEU A 222 5.09 10.64 -20.08
N PHE A 223 3.81 10.93 -20.28
CA PHE A 223 2.72 10.28 -19.54
C PHE A 223 2.64 8.78 -19.87
N GLN A 224 2.83 8.39 -21.14
CA GLN A 224 2.89 6.97 -21.50
C GLN A 224 4.08 6.26 -20.84
N LEU A 225 5.22 6.94 -20.73
CA LEU A 225 6.40 6.41 -20.04
C LEU A 225 6.16 6.25 -18.53
N LEU A 226 5.65 7.30 -17.87
CA LEU A 226 5.44 7.33 -16.42
C LEU A 226 4.24 6.52 -15.93
N ARG A 227 3.32 6.15 -16.83
CA ARG A 227 2.08 5.43 -16.50
C ARG A 227 2.29 4.17 -15.66
N TYR A 228 3.33 3.41 -15.96
CA TYR A 228 3.64 2.15 -15.25
C TYR A 228 4.79 2.28 -14.25
N ASN A 229 5.34 3.49 -14.09
CA ASN A 229 6.45 3.74 -13.19
C ASN A 229 5.99 3.55 -11.74
N MET A 230 6.57 2.57 -11.03
CA MET A 230 6.15 2.24 -9.67
C MET A 230 6.28 3.41 -8.69
N VAL A 231 7.25 4.32 -8.90
CA VAL A 231 7.43 5.49 -8.02
C VAL A 231 6.27 6.47 -8.20
N VAL A 232 5.88 6.74 -9.45
CA VAL A 232 4.74 7.62 -9.76
C VAL A 232 3.42 7.00 -9.30
N VAL A 233 3.25 5.69 -9.49
CA VAL A 233 2.08 4.96 -8.98
C VAL A 233 2.00 5.05 -7.46
N ASN A 234 3.10 4.83 -6.74
CA ASN A 234 3.13 4.96 -5.29
C ASN A 234 2.85 6.39 -4.82
N TYR A 235 3.36 7.40 -5.53
CA TYR A 235 3.03 8.80 -5.27
C TYR A 235 1.52 9.02 -5.39
N PHE A 236 0.90 8.57 -6.48
CA PHE A 236 -0.54 8.67 -6.66
C PHE A 236 -1.32 8.00 -5.51
N LEU A 237 -0.96 6.76 -5.17
CA LEU A 237 -1.63 6.00 -4.12
C LEU A 237 -1.51 6.65 -2.74
N ASN A 238 -0.32 7.13 -2.38
CA ASN A 238 -0.04 7.71 -1.07
C ASN A 238 -0.68 9.09 -0.87
N HIS A 239 -0.96 9.83 -1.94
CA HIS A 239 -1.49 11.19 -1.85
C HIS A 239 -2.98 11.31 -2.19
N PHE A 240 -3.51 10.43 -3.03
CA PHE A 240 -4.89 10.53 -3.51
C PHE A 240 -5.78 9.35 -3.07
N VAL A 241 -5.23 8.14 -2.92
CA VAL A 241 -6.04 6.93 -2.65
C VAL A 241 -6.05 6.56 -1.17
N PHE A 242 -4.90 6.21 -0.60
CA PHE A 242 -4.83 5.67 0.77
C PHE A 242 -5.28 6.65 1.85
N PRO A 243 -4.93 7.95 1.81
CA PRO A 243 -5.43 8.90 2.81
C PRO A 243 -6.97 9.00 2.85
N GLN A 244 -7.62 8.79 1.71
CA GLN A 244 -9.06 8.90 1.58
C GLN A 244 -9.78 7.57 1.87
N GLU A 245 -9.23 6.45 1.41
CA GLU A 245 -9.96 5.17 1.39
C GLU A 245 -9.41 4.10 2.35
N ALA A 246 -8.14 4.16 2.77
CA ALA A 246 -7.55 3.16 3.67
C ALA A 246 -7.88 3.46 5.15
N LYS A 247 -9.15 3.70 5.44
CA LYS A 247 -9.66 4.01 6.78
C LYS A 247 -10.13 2.75 7.50
N GLN A 248 -10.00 2.75 8.82
CA GLN A 248 -10.58 1.75 9.72
C GLN A 248 -11.52 2.45 10.69
N PHE A 249 -12.60 1.76 11.04
CA PHE A 249 -13.54 2.23 12.05
C PHE A 249 -13.27 1.50 13.37
N PRO A 250 -13.57 2.11 14.54
CA PRO A 250 -13.37 1.44 15.82
C PRO A 250 -14.16 0.12 15.92
N HIS A 251 -15.38 0.14 15.37
CA HIS A 251 -16.32 -0.95 15.46
C HIS A 251 -17.06 -1.14 14.14
N LYS A 252 -17.57 -2.36 13.93
CA LYS A 252 -18.45 -2.73 12.83
C LYS A 252 -19.69 -3.47 13.30
N LEU A 253 -20.79 -3.30 12.57
CA LEU A 253 -21.96 -4.16 12.62
C LEU A 253 -21.87 -5.15 11.46
N ILE A 254 -22.00 -6.45 11.76
CA ILE A 254 -21.87 -7.51 10.76
C ILE A 254 -23.23 -8.18 10.59
N ALA A 255 -23.58 -8.51 9.35
CA ALA A 255 -24.67 -9.41 9.02
C ALA A 255 -24.16 -10.54 8.10
N SER A 256 -24.69 -11.74 8.29
CA SER A 256 -24.28 -12.95 7.57
C SER A 256 -25.50 -13.80 7.18
N SER A 257 -25.27 -14.91 6.48
CA SER A 257 -26.34 -15.86 6.14
C SER A 257 -27.04 -16.43 7.38
N TRP A 258 -26.37 -16.50 8.54
CA TRP A 258 -26.96 -16.92 9.80
C TRP A 258 -28.09 -15.98 10.27
N ASP A 259 -27.93 -14.68 10.06
CA ASP A 259 -28.93 -13.67 10.42
C ASP A 259 -30.18 -13.76 9.54
N LEU A 260 -29.97 -14.04 8.25
CA LEU A 260 -31.07 -14.27 7.31
C LEU A 260 -31.92 -15.46 7.77
N ALA A 261 -31.30 -16.54 8.22
CA ALA A 261 -31.94 -17.80 8.60
C ALA A 261 -32.38 -17.88 10.08
N SER A 262 -32.52 -16.76 10.78
CA SER A 262 -32.83 -16.78 12.22
C SER A 262 -34.13 -17.50 12.57
N ALA A 263 -34.08 -18.43 13.54
CA ALA A 263 -35.23 -19.17 14.03
C ALA A 263 -36.30 -18.31 14.74
N LYS A 264 -35.95 -17.07 15.12
CA LYS A 264 -36.89 -16.16 15.82
C LYS A 264 -37.85 -15.42 14.87
N ARG A 265 -37.75 -15.63 13.55
CA ARG A 265 -38.61 -14.96 12.56
C ARG A 265 -40.04 -15.51 12.59
N THR A 266 -41.00 -14.63 12.32
CA THR A 266 -42.43 -14.98 12.25
C THR A 266 -42.84 -15.62 10.92
N LYS A 267 -42.10 -15.37 9.84
CA LYS A 267 -42.36 -15.92 8.50
C LYS A 267 -41.38 -17.05 8.18
N MET A 268 -41.88 -18.13 7.58
CA MET A 268 -41.03 -19.21 7.07
C MET A 268 -40.16 -18.71 5.91
N ILE A 269 -38.92 -19.18 5.87
CA ILE A 269 -38.00 -18.96 4.77
C ILE A 269 -37.91 -20.27 4.00
N THR A 270 -38.22 -20.22 2.70
CA THR A 270 -38.07 -21.33 1.78
C THR A 270 -37.28 -20.87 0.56
N GLY A 271 -36.53 -21.78 -0.05
CA GLY A 271 -35.74 -21.52 -1.24
C GLY A 271 -35.56 -22.80 -2.05
N PHE A 272 -35.23 -22.64 -3.33
CA PHE A 272 -34.94 -23.74 -4.24
C PHE A 272 -33.46 -23.66 -4.63
N SER A 273 -32.77 -24.78 -4.55
CA SER A 273 -31.42 -24.91 -5.10
C SER A 273 -31.44 -25.91 -6.24
N GLY A 274 -30.77 -25.55 -7.34
CA GLY A 274 -30.55 -26.48 -8.45
C GLY A 274 -29.35 -27.41 -8.23
N THR A 275 -28.51 -27.14 -7.22
CA THR A 275 -27.28 -27.90 -6.95
C THR A 275 -27.06 -28.13 -5.46
N ASN A 276 -26.24 -29.14 -5.12
CA ASN A 276 -26.07 -29.64 -3.74
C ASN A 276 -24.70 -29.29 -3.12
N ASP A 277 -23.77 -28.73 -3.89
CA ASP A 277 -22.36 -28.58 -3.49
C ASP A 277 -22.13 -27.70 -2.25
N THR A 278 -23.03 -26.75 -1.96
CA THR A 278 -22.91 -25.80 -0.83
C THR A 278 -23.73 -26.16 0.39
N GLN A 279 -24.38 -27.34 0.43
CA GLN A 279 -25.24 -27.80 1.53
C GLN A 279 -24.60 -27.63 2.92
N LEU A 280 -23.30 -27.95 3.04
CA LEU A 280 -22.58 -27.91 4.31
C LEU A 280 -22.41 -26.48 4.87
N LEU A 281 -22.49 -25.46 4.02
CA LEU A 281 -22.31 -24.05 4.37
C LEU A 281 -23.63 -23.34 4.70
N LEU A 282 -24.76 -24.04 4.65
CA LEU A 282 -26.04 -23.49 5.07
C LEU A 282 -26.09 -23.38 6.60
N PRO A 283 -26.65 -22.28 7.16
CA PRO A 283 -26.94 -22.18 8.60
C PRO A 283 -27.73 -23.39 9.10
N ILE A 284 -27.52 -23.79 10.36
CA ILE A 284 -28.12 -25.03 10.90
C ILE A 284 -29.65 -25.03 10.90
N HIS A 285 -30.27 -23.85 10.87
CA HIS A 285 -31.71 -23.64 10.82
C HIS A 285 -32.32 -23.90 9.43
N ILE A 286 -31.49 -24.03 8.39
CA ILE A 286 -31.94 -24.38 7.04
C ILE A 286 -31.87 -25.89 6.87
N HIS A 287 -33.02 -26.50 6.60
CA HIS A 287 -33.13 -27.93 6.30
C HIS A 287 -33.37 -28.14 4.81
N GLN A 288 -32.43 -28.83 4.17
CA GLN A 288 -32.58 -29.25 2.78
C GLN A 288 -33.58 -30.40 2.67
N ARG A 289 -34.43 -30.35 1.63
CA ARG A 289 -35.41 -31.39 1.30
C ARG A 289 -35.22 -31.82 -0.14
N ASP A 290 -34.50 -32.92 -0.33
CA ASP A 290 -34.27 -33.48 -1.65
C ASP A 290 -35.53 -34.18 -2.19
N LEU A 291 -35.90 -33.84 -3.43
CA LEU A 291 -37.04 -34.44 -4.10
C LEU A 291 -36.66 -35.83 -4.64
N PRO A 292 -37.38 -36.92 -4.28
CA PRO A 292 -37.06 -38.26 -4.75
C PRO A 292 -36.96 -38.38 -6.28
N GLN A 293 -37.78 -37.61 -7.00
CA GLN A 293 -37.81 -37.61 -8.46
C GLN A 293 -36.51 -37.06 -9.10
N LEU A 294 -35.71 -36.31 -8.34
CA LEU A 294 -34.48 -35.65 -8.83
C LEU A 294 -33.20 -36.33 -8.35
N GLN A 295 -33.27 -37.40 -7.55
CA GLN A 295 -32.08 -38.07 -6.98
C GLN A 295 -31.09 -38.58 -8.05
N SER A 296 -31.57 -38.96 -9.23
CA SER A 296 -30.72 -39.46 -10.31
C SER A 296 -30.05 -38.36 -11.13
N THR A 297 -30.41 -37.09 -10.94
CA THR A 297 -29.97 -35.98 -11.81
C THR A 297 -28.46 -35.83 -11.84
N ASP A 298 -27.80 -35.87 -10.67
CA ASP A 298 -26.33 -35.75 -10.58
C ASP A 298 -25.62 -36.89 -11.34
N ALA A 299 -26.11 -38.12 -11.20
CA ALA A 299 -25.55 -39.27 -11.90
C ALA A 299 -25.75 -39.18 -13.42
N ILE A 300 -26.91 -38.72 -13.88
CA ILE A 300 -27.20 -38.50 -15.31
C ILE A 300 -26.23 -37.46 -15.89
N VAL A 301 -26.02 -36.34 -15.18
CA VAL A 301 -25.14 -35.28 -15.63
C VAL A 301 -23.70 -35.75 -15.76
N ILE A 302 -23.19 -36.49 -14.77
CA ILE A 302 -21.84 -37.07 -14.83
C ILE A 302 -21.74 -38.12 -15.95
N ASN A 303 -22.77 -38.96 -16.14
CA ASN A 303 -22.80 -39.95 -17.22
C ASN A 303 -22.79 -39.31 -18.61
N ASN A 304 -23.44 -38.15 -18.78
CA ASN A 304 -23.41 -37.39 -20.03
C ASN A 304 -22.03 -36.78 -20.30
N LEU A 305 -21.33 -36.35 -19.24
CA LEU A 305 -19.96 -35.85 -19.33
C LEU A 305 -18.99 -36.97 -19.72
N LEU A 306 -19.04 -38.12 -19.04
CA LEU A 306 -18.14 -39.27 -19.22
C LEU A 306 -18.33 -40.06 -20.52
N GLN A 307 -19.15 -39.58 -21.46
CA GLN A 307 -19.28 -40.20 -22.77
C GLN A 307 -17.94 -40.15 -23.54
N PRO A 308 -17.54 -41.23 -24.26
CA PRO A 308 -16.27 -41.27 -24.98
C PRO A 308 -16.07 -40.14 -25.99
N VAL A 309 -17.16 -39.56 -26.52
CA VAL A 309 -17.11 -38.41 -27.44
C VAL A 309 -16.52 -37.14 -26.79
N ASN A 310 -16.53 -37.06 -25.46
CA ASN A 310 -15.97 -35.94 -24.69
C ASN A 310 -14.54 -36.22 -24.20
N GLU A 311 -13.95 -37.39 -24.52
CA GLU A 311 -12.61 -37.79 -24.08
C GLU A 311 -11.54 -37.06 -24.90
N SER A 312 -11.45 -35.75 -24.69
CA SER A 312 -10.59 -34.85 -25.44
C SER A 312 -10.06 -33.75 -24.53
N TYR A 313 -8.75 -33.74 -24.33
CA TYR A 313 -8.06 -32.76 -23.48
C TYR A 313 -6.83 -32.20 -24.17
N ARG A 314 -6.63 -30.88 -24.05
CA ARG A 314 -5.41 -30.17 -24.45
C ARG A 314 -4.95 -29.23 -23.35
N HIS A 315 -3.64 -29.23 -23.10
CA HIS A 315 -3.01 -28.22 -22.26
C HIS A 315 -2.21 -27.26 -23.13
N LEU A 316 -2.19 -26.01 -22.72
CA LEU A 316 -1.56 -24.90 -23.43
C LEU A 316 -0.20 -24.60 -22.79
N PRO A 317 0.82 -24.21 -23.56
CA PRO A 317 2.11 -23.79 -23.03
C PRO A 317 2.00 -22.66 -22.01
N VAL A 318 3.03 -22.51 -21.15
CA VAL A 318 3.09 -21.53 -20.05
C VAL A 318 2.84 -20.09 -20.50
N ILE A 319 3.28 -19.73 -21.70
CA ILE A 319 3.17 -18.38 -22.25
C ILE A 319 2.34 -18.45 -23.53
N MET A 320 1.04 -18.18 -23.41
CA MET A 320 0.08 -18.15 -24.52
C MET A 320 -0.76 -16.88 -24.43
N THR A 321 -0.88 -16.15 -25.53
CA THR A 321 -1.83 -15.02 -25.67
C THR A 321 -3.20 -15.55 -26.09
N SER A 322 -4.26 -14.79 -25.82
CA SER A 322 -5.62 -15.13 -26.31
C SER A 322 -5.66 -15.45 -27.80
N GLU A 323 -4.84 -14.77 -28.61
CA GLU A 323 -4.73 -15.00 -30.06
C GLU A 323 -4.13 -16.38 -30.39
N MET A 324 -3.06 -16.79 -29.71
CA MET A 324 -2.47 -18.12 -29.89
C MET A 324 -3.45 -19.22 -29.46
N ILE A 325 -4.20 -19.00 -28.38
CA ILE A 325 -5.24 -19.94 -27.93
C ILE A 325 -6.34 -20.06 -28.99
N LEU A 326 -6.81 -18.93 -29.54
CA LEU A 326 -7.81 -18.94 -30.62
C LEU A 326 -7.32 -19.67 -31.86
N ASN A 327 -6.06 -19.46 -32.27
CA ASN A 327 -5.48 -20.14 -33.43
C ASN A 327 -5.48 -21.68 -33.26
N GLU A 328 -5.14 -22.17 -32.07
CA GLU A 328 -5.20 -23.61 -31.76
C GLU A 328 -6.63 -24.17 -31.77
N ILE A 329 -7.61 -23.38 -31.31
CA ILE A 329 -9.04 -23.76 -31.33
C ILE A 329 -9.59 -23.75 -32.76
N ALA A 330 -9.28 -22.71 -33.55
CA ALA A 330 -9.76 -22.57 -34.92
C ALA A 330 -9.19 -23.65 -35.86
N SER A 331 -7.94 -24.07 -35.61
CA SER A 331 -7.27 -25.15 -36.36
C SER A 331 -7.55 -26.56 -35.82
N TYR A 332 -8.43 -26.70 -34.84
CA TYR A 332 -8.76 -27.99 -34.24
C TYR A 332 -9.39 -28.94 -35.26
N ARG A 333 -9.08 -30.25 -35.15
CA ARG A 333 -9.46 -31.26 -36.15
C ARG A 333 -10.97 -31.34 -36.37
N THR A 334 -11.75 -31.20 -35.30
CA THR A 334 -13.20 -31.06 -35.35
C THR A 334 -13.58 -29.60 -35.23
N MET A 335 -14.58 -29.17 -35.98
CA MET A 335 -15.06 -27.79 -35.90
C MET A 335 -15.60 -27.50 -34.50
N ILE A 336 -15.01 -26.53 -33.81
CA ILE A 336 -15.52 -26.03 -32.53
C ILE A 336 -16.50 -24.89 -32.84
N ASN A 337 -17.71 -24.99 -32.31
CA ASN A 337 -18.78 -24.01 -32.54
C ASN A 337 -18.94 -23.04 -31.37
N VAL A 338 -18.60 -23.50 -30.16
CA VAL A 338 -18.81 -22.74 -28.92
C VAL A 338 -17.52 -22.74 -28.10
N ILE A 339 -17.13 -21.59 -27.58
CA ILE A 339 -16.10 -21.48 -26.54
C ILE A 339 -16.82 -21.15 -25.22
N ILE A 340 -16.58 -21.98 -24.20
CA ILE A 340 -17.10 -21.81 -22.85
C ILE A 340 -15.92 -21.47 -21.93
N ASP A 341 -15.69 -20.18 -21.74
CA ASP A 341 -14.55 -19.64 -21.01
C ASP A 341 -14.76 -19.62 -19.47
N VAL A 342 -15.18 -20.74 -18.89
CA VAL A 342 -15.41 -20.85 -17.44
C VAL A 342 -14.13 -20.77 -16.60
N GLY A 343 -12.96 -21.05 -17.21
CA GLY A 343 -11.64 -20.96 -16.60
C GLY A 343 -10.93 -19.61 -16.76
N ALA A 344 -11.55 -18.65 -17.46
CA ALA A 344 -10.98 -17.36 -17.81
C ALA A 344 -9.58 -17.48 -18.43
N LEU A 345 -9.42 -18.28 -19.50
CA LEU A 345 -8.14 -18.43 -20.20
C LEU A 345 -7.82 -17.21 -21.08
N PHE A 346 -8.83 -16.53 -21.61
CA PHE A 346 -8.62 -15.40 -22.54
C PHE A 346 -8.45 -14.06 -21.82
N VAL A 347 -7.53 -13.93 -20.86
CA VAL A 347 -7.46 -12.77 -19.94
C VAL A 347 -7.11 -11.44 -20.63
N ASP A 348 -6.31 -11.48 -21.70
CA ASP A 348 -5.72 -10.29 -22.34
C ASP A 348 -6.55 -9.69 -23.49
N ARG A 349 -7.80 -10.13 -23.67
CA ARG A 349 -8.73 -9.64 -24.70
C ARG A 349 -10.15 -9.49 -24.16
N THR A 350 -10.93 -8.58 -24.73
CA THR A 350 -12.37 -8.45 -24.45
C THR A 350 -13.18 -9.52 -25.19
N ASN A 351 -14.41 -9.78 -24.74
CA ASN A 351 -15.33 -10.71 -25.41
C ASN A 351 -15.52 -10.38 -26.90
N ARG A 352 -15.60 -9.08 -27.23
CA ARG A 352 -15.72 -8.59 -28.60
C ARG A 352 -14.50 -8.97 -29.43
N GLU A 353 -13.30 -8.67 -28.94
CA GLU A 353 -12.05 -8.95 -29.67
C GLU A 353 -11.88 -10.46 -29.90
N ILE A 354 -12.24 -11.28 -28.91
CA ILE A 354 -12.19 -12.75 -29.05
C ILE A 354 -13.14 -13.22 -30.14
N ALA A 355 -14.40 -12.77 -30.11
CA ALA A 355 -15.42 -13.19 -31.06
C ALA A 355 -15.12 -12.72 -32.49
N VAL A 356 -14.65 -11.48 -32.66
CA VAL A 356 -14.27 -10.90 -33.96
C VAL A 356 -13.07 -11.65 -34.53
N ASN A 357 -11.99 -11.84 -33.76
CA ASN A 357 -10.81 -12.56 -34.23
C ASN A 357 -11.15 -14.01 -34.57
N TRP A 358 -12.01 -14.65 -33.78
CA TRP A 358 -12.44 -16.02 -34.06
C TRP A 358 -13.28 -16.11 -35.34
N LEU A 359 -14.12 -15.11 -35.61
CA LEU A 359 -14.86 -15.00 -36.87
C LEU A 359 -13.88 -14.93 -38.04
N GLU A 360 -12.90 -14.02 -38.00
CA GLU A 360 -11.90 -13.85 -39.06
C GLU A 360 -11.14 -15.14 -39.38
N GLN A 361 -10.80 -15.93 -38.37
CA GLN A 361 -10.09 -17.20 -38.53
C GLN A 361 -11.00 -18.36 -38.99
N SER A 362 -12.32 -18.21 -38.92
CA SER A 362 -13.29 -19.24 -39.27
C SER A 362 -13.53 -19.33 -40.78
N ASP A 363 -13.85 -20.54 -41.28
CA ASP A 363 -14.17 -20.79 -42.70
C ASP A 363 -15.35 -19.93 -43.19
N HIS A 364 -15.08 -19.03 -44.15
CA HIS A 364 -16.05 -18.12 -44.77
C HIS A 364 -17.22 -18.84 -45.45
N LYS A 365 -17.09 -20.12 -45.81
CA LYS A 365 -18.20 -20.88 -46.42
C LYS A 365 -19.17 -21.43 -45.38
N LYS A 366 -18.75 -21.54 -44.12
CA LYS A 366 -19.51 -22.19 -43.04
C LYS A 366 -20.02 -21.20 -42.01
N ILE A 367 -19.20 -20.21 -41.65
CA ILE A 367 -19.48 -19.27 -40.55
C ILE A 367 -19.59 -17.85 -41.10
N ASP A 368 -20.72 -17.22 -40.81
CA ASP A 368 -21.01 -15.84 -41.23
C ASP A 368 -21.07 -14.87 -40.04
N TYR A 369 -21.25 -15.38 -38.82
CA TYR A 369 -21.48 -14.56 -37.64
C TYR A 369 -20.69 -15.04 -36.42
N ALA A 370 -20.34 -14.12 -35.53
CA ALA A 370 -19.86 -14.42 -34.19
C ALA A 370 -20.75 -13.79 -33.12
N ILE A 371 -21.08 -14.56 -32.09
CA ILE A 371 -21.96 -14.15 -31.00
C ILE A 371 -21.14 -14.04 -29.71
N TYR A 372 -21.34 -12.95 -28.98
CA TYR A 372 -20.69 -12.70 -27.70
C TYR A 372 -21.56 -11.82 -26.80
N PHE A 373 -21.17 -11.72 -25.53
CA PHE A 373 -21.81 -10.84 -24.56
C PHE A 373 -21.06 -9.52 -24.42
N HIS A 374 -21.80 -8.42 -24.45
CA HIS A 374 -21.34 -7.10 -24.03
C HIS A 374 -22.20 -6.65 -22.86
N SER A 375 -21.62 -6.63 -21.65
CA SER A 375 -22.41 -6.64 -20.42
C SER A 375 -23.43 -7.80 -20.48
N ASP A 376 -24.68 -7.59 -20.10
CA ASP A 376 -25.71 -8.65 -20.14
C ASP A 376 -26.41 -8.80 -21.51
N HIS A 377 -25.94 -8.10 -22.55
CA HIS A 377 -26.57 -8.12 -23.87
C HIS A 377 -25.87 -9.04 -24.85
N ILE A 378 -26.65 -9.85 -25.57
CA ILE A 378 -26.17 -10.74 -26.63
C ILE A 378 -25.99 -9.93 -27.92
N ILE A 379 -24.73 -9.80 -28.37
CA ILE A 379 -24.33 -9.08 -29.57
C ILE A 379 -23.85 -10.06 -30.63
N VAL A 380 -24.18 -9.75 -31.89
CA VAL A 380 -23.73 -10.47 -33.07
C VAL A 380 -22.84 -9.56 -33.90
N CYS A 381 -21.70 -10.09 -34.34
CA CYS A 381 -20.83 -9.50 -35.36
C CYS A 381 -20.95 -10.27 -36.67
N ASP A 382 -21.12 -9.58 -37.80
CA ASP A 382 -21.04 -10.17 -39.13
C ASP A 382 -19.62 -10.03 -39.74
N ARG A 383 -19.43 -10.56 -40.96
CA ARG A 383 -18.16 -10.48 -41.71
C ARG A 383 -17.79 -9.07 -42.19
N GLN A 384 -18.72 -8.13 -42.11
CA GLN A 384 -18.53 -6.72 -42.43
C GLN A 384 -18.28 -5.88 -41.17
N TYR A 385 -18.11 -6.52 -40.01
CA TYR A 385 -17.90 -5.89 -38.70
C TYR A 385 -19.09 -5.05 -38.22
N HIS A 386 -20.30 -5.31 -38.72
CA HIS A 386 -21.51 -4.73 -38.15
C HIS A 386 -21.87 -5.46 -36.86
N HIS A 387 -22.23 -4.68 -35.84
CA HIS A 387 -22.63 -5.17 -34.53
C HIS A 387 -24.11 -4.87 -34.29
N GLN A 388 -24.88 -5.91 -33.97
CA GLN A 388 -26.33 -5.78 -33.71
C GLN A 388 -26.80 -6.75 -32.62
N ALA A 389 -27.97 -6.46 -32.04
CA ALA A 389 -28.58 -7.35 -31.06
C ALA A 389 -28.94 -8.71 -31.70
N PHE A 390 -28.75 -9.80 -30.97
CA PHE A 390 -29.03 -11.15 -31.47
C PHE A 390 -30.49 -11.33 -31.92
N SER A 391 -31.44 -10.80 -31.17
CA SER A 391 -32.88 -10.90 -31.48
C SER A 391 -33.29 -10.24 -32.79
N SER A 392 -32.56 -9.20 -33.24
CA SER A 392 -32.81 -8.51 -34.51
C SER A 392 -31.93 -9.02 -35.66
N SER A 393 -31.03 -9.96 -35.39
CA SER A 393 -30.04 -10.44 -36.35
C SER A 393 -30.53 -11.68 -37.10
N PRO A 394 -30.19 -11.85 -38.40
CA PRO A 394 -30.39 -13.11 -39.10
C PRO A 394 -29.71 -14.32 -38.43
N ALA A 395 -28.70 -14.08 -37.58
CA ALA A 395 -28.04 -15.10 -36.78
C ALA A 395 -29.00 -15.84 -35.82
N SER A 396 -30.10 -15.21 -35.40
CA SER A 396 -31.08 -15.84 -34.48
C SER A 396 -31.77 -17.06 -35.07
N GLU A 397 -31.97 -17.06 -36.39
CA GLU A 397 -32.58 -18.17 -37.14
C GLU A 397 -31.54 -19.12 -37.75
N ARG A 398 -30.25 -18.72 -37.74
CA ARG A 398 -29.15 -19.42 -38.40
C ARG A 398 -27.96 -19.66 -37.48
N LEU A 399 -28.23 -20.21 -36.30
CA LEU A 399 -27.19 -20.57 -35.32
C LEU A 399 -26.16 -21.55 -35.89
N ASP A 400 -26.51 -22.35 -36.90
CA ASP A 400 -25.63 -23.27 -37.62
C ASP A 400 -24.47 -22.57 -38.35
N ARG A 401 -24.62 -21.26 -38.64
CA ARG A 401 -23.60 -20.42 -39.29
C ARG A 401 -22.92 -19.45 -38.33
N CYS A 402 -22.99 -19.73 -37.03
CA CYS A 402 -22.46 -18.89 -35.96
C CYS A 402 -21.34 -19.59 -35.18
N VAL A 403 -20.36 -18.82 -34.73
CA VAL A 403 -19.47 -19.18 -33.62
C VAL A 403 -19.85 -18.39 -32.37
N ILE A 404 -19.75 -18.99 -31.18
CA ILE A 404 -20.36 -18.43 -29.97
C ILE A 404 -19.37 -18.44 -28.82
N TYR A 405 -19.00 -17.26 -28.32
CA TYR A 405 -18.12 -17.10 -27.17
C TYR A 405 -18.94 -16.78 -25.91
N LEU A 406 -18.85 -17.65 -24.90
CA LEU A 406 -19.44 -17.48 -23.59
C LEU A 406 -18.32 -17.27 -22.56
N ASP A 407 -18.30 -16.11 -21.92
CA ASP A 407 -17.37 -15.82 -20.84
C ASP A 407 -17.80 -16.48 -19.51
N GLU A 408 -16.96 -16.35 -18.48
CA GLU A 408 -17.17 -16.91 -17.16
C GLU A 408 -18.54 -16.55 -16.54
N VAL A 409 -18.99 -15.30 -16.65
CA VAL A 409 -20.27 -14.84 -16.07
C VAL A 409 -21.46 -15.40 -16.85
N HIS A 410 -21.40 -15.32 -18.17
CA HIS A 410 -22.48 -15.70 -19.07
C HIS A 410 -22.54 -17.22 -19.35
N THR A 411 -21.66 -18.00 -18.71
CA THR A 411 -21.83 -19.46 -18.55
C THR A 411 -22.99 -19.85 -17.63
N ARG A 412 -23.61 -18.87 -16.95
CA ARG A 412 -24.80 -19.04 -16.10
C ARG A 412 -25.95 -18.19 -16.64
N GLY A 413 -27.20 -18.66 -16.50
CA GLY A 413 -28.40 -17.92 -16.90
C GLY A 413 -28.68 -17.83 -18.42
N THR A 414 -27.69 -18.10 -19.27
CA THR A 414 -27.85 -18.10 -20.74
C THR A 414 -28.37 -19.43 -21.27
N ASP A 415 -29.28 -19.38 -22.26
CA ASP A 415 -29.83 -20.56 -22.96
C ASP A 415 -29.85 -20.35 -24.48
N PHE A 416 -29.06 -21.13 -25.20
CA PHE A 416 -29.07 -21.18 -26.67
C PHE A 416 -29.61 -22.52 -27.14
N LYS A 417 -30.44 -22.51 -28.18
CA LYS A 417 -30.92 -23.72 -28.86
C LYS A 417 -29.90 -24.13 -29.93
N PHE A 418 -28.76 -24.67 -29.49
CA PHE A 418 -27.71 -25.07 -30.43
C PHE A 418 -28.20 -26.16 -31.41
N PRO A 419 -27.86 -26.04 -32.71
CA PRO A 419 -28.09 -27.10 -33.69
C PRO A 419 -27.37 -28.41 -33.33
N THR A 420 -27.94 -29.53 -33.79
CA THR A 420 -27.40 -30.88 -33.55
C THR A 420 -25.97 -31.02 -34.09
N GLY A 421 -25.10 -31.67 -33.33
CA GLY A 421 -23.70 -31.92 -33.71
C GLY A 421 -22.70 -30.85 -33.28
N PHE A 422 -23.11 -29.86 -32.47
CA PHE A 422 -22.21 -28.81 -32.00
C PHE A 422 -21.16 -29.33 -31.01
N THR A 423 -19.92 -28.83 -31.15
CA THR A 423 -18.81 -29.11 -30.23
C THR A 423 -18.38 -27.84 -29.50
N ALA A 424 -18.16 -27.94 -28.18
CA ALA A 424 -17.66 -26.83 -27.36
C ALA A 424 -16.26 -27.04 -26.81
N ALA A 425 -15.45 -25.99 -26.84
CA ALA A 425 -14.21 -25.90 -26.07
C ALA A 425 -14.50 -25.34 -24.67
N VAL A 426 -14.35 -26.18 -23.65
CA VAL A 426 -14.52 -25.80 -22.24
C VAL A 426 -13.16 -25.52 -21.63
N THR A 427 -12.97 -24.30 -21.17
CA THR A 427 -11.71 -23.90 -20.54
C THR A 427 -11.66 -24.27 -19.06
N LEU A 428 -10.48 -24.61 -18.55
CA LEU A 428 -10.23 -24.98 -17.15
C LEU A 428 -9.30 -23.95 -16.50
N GLY A 429 -9.74 -23.40 -15.36
CA GLY A 429 -9.02 -22.36 -14.61
C GLY A 429 -8.76 -22.76 -13.17
N ASN A 430 -7.70 -22.20 -12.56
CA ASN A 430 -7.36 -22.48 -11.17
C ASN A 430 -8.55 -22.22 -10.23
N GLY A 431 -8.81 -23.15 -9.32
CA GLY A 431 -9.93 -23.07 -8.36
C GLY A 431 -11.32 -23.39 -8.94
N LEU A 432 -11.43 -23.83 -10.20
CA LEU A 432 -12.73 -24.21 -10.79
C LEU A 432 -13.35 -25.37 -10.00
N THR A 433 -14.53 -25.13 -9.44
CA THR A 433 -15.30 -26.12 -8.66
C THR A 433 -16.19 -26.97 -9.56
N LYS A 434 -16.59 -28.15 -9.07
CA LYS A 434 -17.51 -29.06 -9.77
C LYS A 434 -18.78 -28.37 -10.24
N ASP A 435 -19.46 -27.64 -9.35
CA ASP A 435 -20.71 -26.94 -9.66
C ASP A 435 -20.55 -26.02 -10.88
N ARG A 436 -19.51 -25.17 -10.86
CA ARG A 436 -19.22 -24.24 -11.95
C ARG A 436 -18.88 -24.96 -13.26
N PHE A 437 -18.02 -25.97 -13.19
CA PHE A 437 -17.62 -26.79 -14.33
C PHE A 437 -18.83 -27.47 -14.98
N VAL A 438 -19.67 -28.12 -14.18
CA VAL A 438 -20.85 -28.86 -14.65
C VAL A 438 -21.89 -27.90 -15.23
N GLN A 439 -22.20 -26.79 -14.54
CA GLN A 439 -23.17 -25.80 -15.02
C GLN A 439 -22.76 -25.20 -16.38
N ALA A 440 -21.47 -24.96 -16.56
CA ALA A 440 -20.90 -24.48 -17.82
C ALA A 440 -21.02 -25.52 -18.93
N CYS A 441 -20.62 -26.78 -18.68
CA CYS A 441 -20.74 -27.86 -19.67
C CYS A 441 -22.20 -28.10 -20.08
N MET A 442 -23.12 -28.07 -19.13
CA MET A 442 -24.55 -28.28 -19.37
C MET A 442 -25.22 -27.14 -20.13
N ARG A 443 -24.53 -26.01 -20.39
CA ARG A 443 -25.02 -24.97 -21.31
C ARG A 443 -25.21 -25.47 -22.74
N MET A 444 -24.45 -26.50 -23.14
CA MET A 444 -24.62 -27.11 -24.47
C MET A 444 -26.01 -27.67 -24.69
N ARG A 445 -26.72 -28.08 -23.62
CA ARG A 445 -27.97 -28.86 -23.70
C ARG A 445 -27.77 -30.14 -24.56
N ARG A 446 -28.68 -31.12 -24.44
CA ARG A 446 -28.60 -32.37 -25.23
C ARG A 446 -27.21 -33.05 -25.23
N LEU A 447 -26.45 -32.83 -24.16
CA LEU A 447 -25.14 -33.45 -23.93
C LEU A 447 -25.40 -34.91 -23.58
N GLY A 448 -24.69 -35.83 -24.23
CA GLY A 448 -25.00 -37.27 -24.18
C GLY A 448 -25.93 -37.76 -25.29
N GLU A 449 -26.50 -36.86 -26.09
CA GLU A 449 -27.26 -37.21 -27.31
C GLU A 449 -26.51 -36.83 -28.59
N SER A 450 -26.21 -35.53 -28.75
CA SER A 450 -25.73 -35.01 -30.05
C SER A 450 -24.65 -33.95 -29.99
N HIS A 451 -24.42 -33.36 -28.81
CA HIS A 451 -23.35 -32.36 -28.61
C HIS A 451 -22.15 -33.01 -27.92
N SER A 452 -20.97 -32.45 -28.13
CA SER A 452 -19.72 -32.93 -27.56
C SER A 452 -18.86 -31.80 -26.98
N LEU A 453 -17.89 -32.18 -26.15
CA LEU A 453 -16.99 -31.27 -25.44
C LEU A 453 -15.53 -31.61 -25.72
N THR A 454 -14.68 -30.59 -25.67
CA THR A 454 -13.23 -30.72 -25.58
C THR A 454 -12.72 -29.78 -24.49
N PHE A 455 -11.77 -30.24 -23.68
CA PHE A 455 -11.29 -29.54 -22.49
C PHE A 455 -9.92 -28.91 -22.70
N TRP A 456 -9.78 -27.65 -22.32
CA TRP A 456 -8.60 -26.83 -22.57
C TRP A 456 -8.11 -26.21 -21.27
N SER A 457 -6.82 -26.34 -20.95
CA SER A 457 -6.28 -25.78 -19.72
C SER A 457 -4.99 -25.01 -19.93
N SER A 458 -4.69 -24.08 -19.02
CA SER A 458 -3.32 -23.57 -18.88
C SER A 458 -2.38 -24.67 -18.37
N ASP A 459 -1.07 -24.44 -18.52
CA ASP A 459 -0.04 -25.31 -17.94
C ASP A 459 -0.14 -25.40 -16.39
N GLU A 460 -0.54 -24.30 -15.74
CA GLU A 460 -0.82 -24.27 -14.30
C GLU A 460 -1.85 -25.33 -13.90
N VAL A 461 -3.00 -25.35 -14.57
CA VAL A 461 -4.09 -26.29 -14.28
C VAL A 461 -3.70 -27.72 -14.69
N HIS A 462 -2.97 -27.87 -15.80
CA HIS A 462 -2.47 -29.18 -16.23
C HIS A 462 -1.64 -29.84 -15.12
N ARG A 463 -0.67 -29.11 -14.55
CA ARG A 463 0.17 -29.61 -13.45
C ARG A 463 -0.64 -29.98 -12.21
N GLN A 464 -1.68 -29.20 -11.88
CA GLN A 464 -2.58 -29.55 -10.76
C GLN A 464 -3.31 -30.87 -11.01
N ILE A 465 -3.84 -31.08 -12.23
CA ILE A 465 -4.52 -32.32 -12.59
C ILE A 465 -3.53 -33.51 -12.53
N VAL A 466 -2.34 -33.36 -13.12
CA VAL A 466 -1.29 -34.38 -13.09
C VAL A 466 -0.90 -34.75 -11.65
N SER A 467 -0.81 -33.76 -10.75
CA SER A 467 -0.43 -34.01 -9.35
C SER A 467 -1.43 -34.86 -8.57
N LEU A 468 -2.69 -34.90 -8.99
CA LEU A 468 -3.76 -35.69 -8.36
C LEU A 468 -3.95 -37.06 -9.02
N LYS A 469 -3.23 -37.32 -10.11
CA LYS A 469 -3.35 -38.54 -10.88
C LYS A 469 -2.73 -39.70 -10.11
N THR A 470 -3.44 -40.81 -10.02
CA THR A 470 -2.97 -42.03 -9.35
C THR A 470 -2.26 -43.00 -10.30
N ASN A 471 -2.42 -42.81 -11.61
CA ASN A 471 -1.92 -43.74 -12.62
C ASN A 471 -0.75 -43.12 -13.40
N LEU A 472 0.26 -43.94 -13.74
CA LEU A 472 1.46 -43.51 -14.46
C LEU A 472 1.25 -43.21 -15.96
N GLN A 473 0.02 -43.30 -16.46
CA GLN A 473 -0.27 -43.02 -17.88
C GLN A 473 -0.06 -41.53 -18.18
N PRO A 474 0.56 -41.16 -19.32
CA PRO A 474 0.87 -39.77 -19.62
C PRO A 474 -0.37 -38.94 -20.03
N SER A 475 -1.39 -39.55 -20.65
CA SER A 475 -2.58 -38.83 -21.14
C SER A 475 -3.57 -38.53 -20.03
N ILE A 476 -3.97 -37.26 -19.87
CA ILE A 476 -5.06 -36.86 -18.97
C ILE A 476 -6.40 -37.34 -19.52
N GLU A 477 -7.18 -37.99 -18.66
CA GLU A 477 -8.54 -38.43 -18.97
C GLU A 477 -9.58 -37.53 -18.29
N LEU A 478 -10.83 -37.56 -18.75
CA LEU A 478 -11.90 -36.75 -18.16
C LEU A 478 -12.13 -37.07 -16.68
N LYS A 479 -11.91 -38.30 -16.25
CA LYS A 479 -11.98 -38.69 -14.83
C LYS A 479 -10.94 -37.95 -13.97
N ASP A 480 -9.78 -37.64 -14.54
CA ASP A 480 -8.71 -36.90 -13.84
C ASP A 480 -9.14 -35.42 -13.66
N ILE A 481 -9.76 -34.83 -14.69
CA ILE A 481 -10.35 -33.48 -14.64
C ILE A 481 -11.47 -33.44 -13.59
N LEU A 482 -12.37 -34.42 -13.59
CA LEU A 482 -13.43 -34.54 -12.60
C LEU A 482 -12.85 -34.60 -11.19
N ARG A 483 -11.89 -35.49 -10.94
CA ARG A 483 -11.22 -35.58 -9.64
C ARG A 483 -10.65 -34.23 -9.19
N TRP A 484 -10.00 -33.50 -10.09
CA TRP A 484 -9.47 -32.17 -9.79
C TRP A 484 -10.56 -31.14 -9.43
N VAL A 485 -11.68 -31.08 -10.16
CA VAL A 485 -12.78 -30.14 -9.79
C VAL A 485 -13.48 -30.53 -8.48
N TYR A 486 -13.55 -31.83 -8.16
CA TYR A 486 -14.07 -32.31 -6.87
C TYR A 486 -13.15 -31.91 -5.71
N GLU A 487 -11.83 -32.07 -5.87
CA GLU A 487 -10.82 -31.62 -4.91
C GLU A 487 -10.88 -30.09 -4.71
N ASN A 488 -11.10 -29.32 -5.79
CA ASN A 488 -11.32 -27.88 -5.70
C ASN A 488 -12.61 -27.54 -4.94
N THR A 489 -13.73 -28.24 -5.21
CA THR A 489 -14.98 -28.08 -4.44
C THR A 489 -14.76 -28.37 -2.97
N GLN A 490 -14.07 -29.46 -2.63
CA GLN A 490 -13.78 -29.81 -1.25
C GLN A 490 -12.96 -28.73 -0.55
N ARG A 491 -11.90 -28.22 -1.20
CA ARG A 491 -11.11 -27.11 -0.66
C ARG A 491 -11.93 -25.84 -0.43
N ALA A 492 -12.75 -25.45 -1.41
CA ALA A 492 -13.63 -24.29 -1.30
C ALA A 492 -14.65 -24.45 -0.15
N THR A 493 -15.26 -25.63 -0.01
CA THR A 493 -16.19 -25.93 1.09
C THR A 493 -15.48 -25.93 2.45
N TRP A 494 -14.26 -26.45 2.55
CA TRP A 494 -13.47 -26.37 3.78
C TRP A 494 -13.10 -24.95 4.18
N ASP A 495 -12.71 -24.12 3.21
CA ASP A 495 -12.45 -22.71 3.48
C ASP A 495 -13.73 -22.00 3.91
N GLY A 496 -14.86 -22.29 3.25
CA GLY A 496 -16.18 -21.80 3.64
C GLY A 496 -16.63 -22.26 5.04
N LEU A 497 -16.30 -23.48 5.47
CA LEU A 497 -16.69 -24.00 6.79
C LEU A 497 -16.07 -23.19 7.93
N TYR A 498 -14.84 -22.74 7.74
CA TYR A 498 -14.18 -21.85 8.71
C TYR A 498 -14.94 -20.52 8.83
N TYR A 499 -15.23 -19.84 7.72
CA TYR A 499 -16.03 -18.61 7.73
C TYR A 499 -17.41 -18.84 8.34
N TRP A 500 -18.09 -19.93 7.95
CA TRP A 500 -19.40 -20.31 8.47
C TRP A 500 -19.39 -20.49 9.99
N ALA A 501 -18.40 -21.19 10.55
CA ALA A 501 -18.28 -21.40 11.99
C ALA A 501 -18.03 -20.08 12.73
N MET A 502 -17.23 -19.18 12.15
CA MET A 502 -16.85 -17.91 12.77
C MET A 502 -18.00 -16.90 12.74
N GLN A 503 -18.74 -16.87 11.63
CA GLN A 503 -19.99 -16.11 11.50
C GLN A 503 -21.06 -16.58 12.50
N SER A 504 -21.05 -17.85 12.91
CA SER A 504 -21.95 -18.34 13.96
C SER A 504 -21.70 -17.67 15.32
N LEU A 505 -20.47 -17.26 15.63
CA LEU A 505 -20.13 -16.55 16.87
C LEU A 505 -20.71 -15.12 16.84
N SER A 506 -20.55 -14.42 15.72
CA SER A 506 -21.17 -13.11 15.48
C SER A 506 -22.69 -13.16 15.60
N TYR A 507 -23.32 -14.17 14.97
CA TYR A 507 -24.76 -14.39 15.08
C TYR A 507 -25.20 -14.66 16.53
N GLN A 508 -24.49 -15.50 17.27
CA GLN A 508 -24.79 -15.77 18.68
C GLN A 508 -24.66 -14.52 19.55
N ARG A 509 -23.63 -13.69 19.34
CA ARG A 509 -23.48 -12.40 20.04
C ARG A 509 -24.72 -11.53 19.85
N LYS A 510 -25.18 -11.37 18.61
CA LYS A 510 -26.39 -10.60 18.30
C LYS A 510 -27.63 -11.25 18.91
N MET A 511 -27.79 -12.58 18.84
CA MET A 511 -28.91 -13.27 19.48
C MET A 511 -29.01 -12.97 20.97
N SER A 512 -27.87 -12.93 21.67
CA SER A 512 -27.79 -12.60 23.10
C SER A 512 -28.10 -11.12 23.34
N ALA A 513 -27.61 -10.21 22.49
CA ALA A 513 -27.95 -8.79 22.55
C ALA A 513 -29.46 -8.57 22.39
N PHE A 514 -30.10 -9.24 21.43
CA PHE A 514 -31.54 -9.16 21.21
C PHE A 514 -32.40 -9.76 22.34
N GLN A 515 -31.83 -10.41 23.36
CA GLN A 515 -32.61 -10.84 24.54
C GLN A 515 -33.07 -9.66 25.41
N ILE A 516 -32.48 -8.48 25.25
CA ILE A 516 -32.83 -7.24 25.98
C ILE A 516 -34.17 -6.67 25.49
N ILE A 517 -34.60 -7.10 24.29
CA ILE A 517 -35.80 -6.60 23.61
C ILE A 517 -36.82 -7.72 23.49
N ASP A 518 -38.04 -7.47 23.96
CA ASP A 518 -39.19 -8.33 23.69
C ASP A 518 -39.94 -7.85 22.44
N TRP A 519 -39.59 -8.45 21.30
CA TRP A 519 -40.23 -8.19 20.01
C TRP A 519 -41.71 -8.62 19.93
N ARG A 520 -42.22 -9.37 20.92
CA ARG A 520 -43.59 -9.90 20.93
C ARG A 520 -44.51 -9.13 21.89
N GLY A 521 -43.96 -8.33 22.79
CA GLY A 521 -44.72 -7.48 23.71
C GLY A 521 -45.10 -6.15 23.04
N HIS A 522 -46.40 -5.90 22.84
CA HIS A 522 -46.91 -4.61 22.31
C HIS A 522 -46.74 -3.41 23.27
N GLN A 523 -45.99 -3.55 24.38
CA GLN A 523 -45.90 -2.56 25.47
C GLN A 523 -44.47 -2.13 25.84
N GLN A 524 -43.42 -2.55 25.12
CA GLN A 524 -42.06 -2.09 25.44
C GLN A 524 -41.79 -0.74 24.75
N ASP A 525 -41.53 0.31 25.54
CA ASP A 525 -41.05 1.58 25.04
C ASP A 525 -39.57 1.48 24.62
N PHE A 526 -39.29 1.66 23.33
CA PHE A 526 -37.93 1.67 22.78
C PHE A 526 -37.24 3.01 23.08
N THR A 527 -36.64 3.12 24.27
CA THR A 527 -35.85 4.31 24.64
C THR A 527 -34.49 4.33 23.94
N ASN A 528 -33.92 5.53 23.73
CA ASN A 528 -32.57 5.68 23.17
C ASN A 528 -31.55 4.85 23.94
N ARG A 529 -31.62 4.84 25.28
CA ARG A 529 -30.72 4.05 26.14
C ARG A 529 -30.75 2.56 25.82
N ILE A 530 -31.94 1.99 25.56
CA ILE A 530 -32.08 0.57 25.20
C ILE A 530 -31.46 0.31 23.83
N MET A 531 -31.65 1.22 22.89
CA MET A 531 -31.07 1.11 21.55
C MET A 531 -29.55 1.25 21.57
N ASP A 532 -29.01 2.14 22.41
CA ASP A 532 -27.56 2.31 22.61
C ASP A 532 -26.96 1.04 23.22
N GLU A 533 -27.59 0.48 24.26
CA GLU A 533 -27.14 -0.78 24.88
C GLU A 533 -27.21 -1.97 23.91
N LEU A 534 -28.27 -2.04 23.08
CA LEU A 534 -28.38 -3.05 22.03
C LEU A 534 -27.25 -2.90 21.01
N ALA A 535 -27.00 -1.67 20.54
CA ALA A 535 -25.96 -1.38 19.58
C ALA A 535 -24.60 -1.80 20.13
N GLU A 536 -24.23 -1.33 21.33
CA GLU A 536 -22.97 -1.66 22.00
C GLU A 536 -22.72 -3.18 22.09
N LYS A 537 -23.76 -3.96 22.40
CA LYS A 537 -23.66 -5.43 22.48
C LYS A 537 -23.60 -6.12 21.12
N CYS A 538 -24.02 -5.46 20.04
CA CYS A 538 -23.91 -5.97 18.67
C CYS A 538 -22.59 -5.60 17.99
N LEU A 539 -21.87 -4.58 18.49
CA LEU A 539 -20.63 -4.10 17.89
C LEU A 539 -19.49 -5.13 17.97
N GLU A 540 -18.70 -5.19 16.90
CA GLU A 540 -17.45 -5.95 16.85
C GLU A 540 -16.27 -5.02 16.60
N SER A 541 -15.12 -5.27 17.23
CA SER A 541 -13.89 -4.51 16.94
C SER A 541 -13.47 -4.72 15.49
N GLU A 542 -13.31 -3.63 14.74
CA GLU A 542 -12.75 -3.68 13.37
C GLU A 542 -11.24 -3.37 13.38
N ILE A 543 -10.75 -2.62 14.37
CA ILE A 543 -9.33 -2.28 14.49
C ILE A 543 -8.48 -3.55 14.67
N LEU A 544 -7.46 -3.66 13.82
CA LEU A 544 -6.47 -4.73 13.83
C LEU A 544 -5.12 -4.18 14.31
N GLU A 545 -4.83 -4.33 15.60
CA GLU A 545 -3.55 -3.89 16.17
C GLU A 545 -2.38 -4.76 15.70
N LEU A 546 -1.34 -4.15 15.13
CA LEU A 546 -0.15 -4.87 14.64
C LEU A 546 0.45 -5.83 15.68
N LYS A 547 0.58 -5.41 16.95
CA LYS A 547 1.13 -6.27 18.01
C LYS A 547 0.26 -7.52 18.24
N ARG A 548 -1.06 -7.35 18.30
CA ARG A 548 -2.01 -8.45 18.51
C ARG A 548 -2.02 -9.41 17.31
N VAL A 549 -1.95 -8.85 16.11
CA VAL A 549 -2.06 -9.62 14.88
C VAL A 549 -0.75 -10.29 14.49
N TYR A 550 0.40 -9.65 14.65
CA TYR A 550 1.69 -10.15 14.15
C TYR A 550 2.76 -10.37 15.22
N GLY A 551 2.58 -9.86 16.43
CA GLY A 551 3.56 -9.93 17.51
C GLY A 551 3.46 -11.17 18.40
N ILE A 552 2.35 -11.90 18.34
CA ILE A 552 2.10 -13.08 19.18
C ILE A 552 2.53 -14.35 18.44
N PRO A 553 3.09 -15.36 19.13
CA PRO A 553 3.34 -16.68 18.56
C PRO A 553 2.09 -17.26 17.90
N LYS A 554 2.24 -17.75 16.68
CA LYS A 554 1.19 -18.45 15.94
C LYS A 554 1.59 -19.89 15.67
N ALA A 555 0.57 -20.73 15.58
CA ALA A 555 0.70 -22.10 15.12
C ALA A 555 -0.43 -22.39 14.12
N PHE A 556 -0.11 -23.20 13.13
CA PHE A 556 -1.09 -23.84 12.28
C PHE A 556 -1.95 -24.77 13.15
N GLN A 557 -3.24 -24.50 13.18
CA GLN A 557 -4.22 -25.23 14.01
C GLN A 557 -5.33 -25.77 13.13
N SER A 558 -5.97 -26.85 13.56
CA SER A 558 -7.17 -27.31 12.87
C SER A 558 -8.25 -26.24 12.95
N ILE A 559 -9.11 -26.18 11.94
CA ILE A 559 -10.21 -25.21 11.92
C ILE A 559 -11.19 -25.39 13.10
N SER A 560 -11.27 -26.61 13.66
CA SER A 560 -12.07 -26.90 14.87
C SER A 560 -11.45 -26.27 16.11
N ASP A 561 -10.14 -26.44 16.31
CA ASP A 561 -9.42 -25.86 17.45
C ASP A 561 -9.48 -24.33 17.45
N ILE A 562 -9.35 -23.72 16.26
CA ILE A 562 -9.49 -22.26 16.10
C ILE A 562 -10.88 -21.82 16.55
N TYR A 563 -11.94 -22.53 16.15
CA TYR A 563 -13.31 -22.22 16.58
C TYR A 563 -13.49 -22.35 18.09
N ILE A 564 -13.02 -23.44 18.69
CA ILE A 564 -13.11 -23.68 20.14
C ILE A 564 -12.42 -22.56 20.92
N ASN A 565 -11.19 -22.21 20.53
CA ASN A 565 -10.41 -21.16 21.18
C ASN A 565 -11.12 -19.80 21.09
N GLN A 566 -11.67 -19.47 19.92
CA GLN A 566 -12.42 -18.22 19.75
C GLN A 566 -13.74 -18.20 20.50
N TYR A 567 -14.46 -19.33 20.54
CA TYR A 567 -15.69 -19.46 21.31
C TYR A 567 -15.45 -19.22 22.80
N GLN A 568 -14.40 -19.83 23.37
CA GLN A 568 -14.00 -19.63 24.76
C GLN A 568 -13.57 -18.19 25.03
N TYR A 569 -12.78 -17.59 24.14
CA TYR A 569 -12.31 -16.22 24.29
C TYR A 569 -13.43 -15.19 24.16
N ALA A 570 -14.42 -15.44 23.30
CA ALA A 570 -15.49 -14.49 23.03
C ALA A 570 -16.39 -14.25 24.26
N ASN A 571 -16.44 -15.21 25.21
CA ASN A 571 -17.22 -15.13 26.45
C ASN A 571 -18.69 -14.68 26.22
N ILE A 572 -19.28 -15.14 25.12
CA ILE A 572 -20.67 -14.83 24.74
C ILE A 572 -21.60 -15.78 25.50
N PRO A 573 -22.80 -15.34 25.96
CA PRO A 573 -23.86 -16.23 26.41
C PRO A 573 -24.39 -17.02 25.20
N ALA A 574 -23.65 -18.04 24.81
CA ALA A 574 -23.82 -18.74 23.55
C ALA A 574 -24.91 -19.81 23.63
N SER A 575 -25.49 -20.12 22.47
CA SER A 575 -26.45 -21.22 22.36
C SER A 575 -25.68 -22.53 22.34
N GLU A 576 -25.87 -23.36 23.36
CA GLU A 576 -25.27 -24.71 23.40
C GLU A 576 -25.65 -25.54 22.16
N GLU A 577 -26.88 -25.38 21.67
CA GLU A 577 -27.36 -26.03 20.44
C GLU A 577 -26.53 -25.62 19.22
N ILE A 578 -26.36 -24.31 18.99
CA ILE A 578 -25.58 -23.80 17.85
C ILE A 578 -24.13 -24.24 18.01
N HIS A 579 -23.55 -24.09 19.21
CA HIS A 579 -22.17 -24.49 19.47
C HIS A 579 -21.93 -25.97 19.18
N PHE A 580 -22.79 -26.86 19.70
CA PHE A 580 -22.69 -28.30 19.48
C PHE A 580 -22.87 -28.67 18.00
N ALA A 581 -23.82 -28.03 17.31
CA ALA A 581 -24.06 -28.28 15.89
C ALA A 581 -22.87 -27.85 15.02
N VAL A 582 -22.27 -26.70 15.31
CA VAL A 582 -21.03 -26.22 14.66
C VAL A 582 -19.89 -27.19 14.92
N LEU A 583 -19.63 -27.53 16.18
CA LEU A 583 -18.55 -28.45 16.54
C LEU A 583 -18.72 -29.83 15.89
N LYS A 584 -19.93 -30.38 15.90
CA LYS A 584 -20.25 -31.64 15.23
C LYS A 584 -19.96 -31.58 13.73
N ARG A 585 -20.40 -30.52 13.04
CA ARG A 585 -20.17 -30.36 11.60
C ARG A 585 -18.67 -30.18 11.31
N MET A 586 -17.96 -29.39 12.11
CA MET A 586 -16.52 -29.19 11.99
C MET A 586 -15.73 -30.48 12.21
N ASN A 587 -16.08 -31.28 13.22
CA ASN A 587 -15.42 -32.57 13.47
C ASN A 587 -15.74 -33.61 12.38
N THR A 588 -16.93 -33.55 11.79
CA THR A 588 -17.34 -34.49 10.73
C THR A 588 -16.71 -34.14 9.38
N TYR A 589 -16.67 -32.87 9.01
CA TYR A 589 -16.33 -32.43 7.65
C TYR A 589 -15.09 -31.54 7.56
N GLY A 590 -14.63 -30.94 8.66
CA GLY A 590 -13.52 -29.99 8.65
C GLY A 590 -12.15 -30.59 8.36
N GLY A 591 -12.03 -31.92 8.49
CA GLY A 591 -10.82 -32.66 8.17
C GLY A 591 -9.62 -32.29 9.06
N SER A 592 -8.41 -32.64 8.59
CA SER A 592 -7.13 -32.32 9.24
C SER A 592 -6.51 -31.00 8.74
N LYS A 593 -7.26 -30.20 7.98
CA LYS A 593 -6.75 -28.96 7.37
C LYS A 593 -6.34 -27.99 8.48
N GLN A 594 -5.09 -27.56 8.43
CA GLN A 594 -4.56 -26.57 9.35
C GLN A 594 -4.41 -25.22 8.66
N ARG A 595 -4.67 -24.15 9.40
CA ARG A 595 -4.46 -22.77 8.95
C ARG A 595 -4.06 -21.88 10.12
N LEU A 596 -3.56 -20.68 9.79
CA LEU A 596 -3.46 -19.60 10.75
C LEU A 596 -4.86 -19.10 11.10
N SER A 597 -5.06 -18.64 12.33
CA SER A 597 -6.33 -18.12 12.86
C SER A 597 -6.76 -16.79 12.25
N GLN A 598 -5.92 -16.18 11.42
CA GLN A 598 -6.17 -14.89 10.79
C GLN A 598 -6.88 -15.06 9.45
N PHE A 599 -7.81 -14.14 9.16
CA PHE A 599 -8.47 -14.05 7.88
C PHE A 599 -7.73 -13.07 6.97
N VAL A 600 -6.89 -13.60 6.10
CA VAL A 600 -6.13 -12.78 5.14
C VAL A 600 -6.89 -12.62 3.82
N ASP A 601 -7.77 -13.56 3.50
CA ASP A 601 -8.54 -13.64 2.25
C ASP A 601 -10.05 -13.43 2.47
N GLU A 602 -10.41 -12.53 3.38
CA GLU A 602 -11.80 -12.17 3.66
C GLU A 602 -12.30 -11.14 2.66
N GLU A 603 -13.52 -11.36 2.15
CA GLU A 603 -14.25 -10.41 1.31
C GLU A 603 -15.52 -10.02 2.05
N GLN A 604 -15.82 -8.72 2.13
CA GLN A 604 -16.99 -8.19 2.83
C GLN A 604 -17.72 -7.17 1.99
N GLN A 605 -19.06 -7.17 2.09
CA GLN A 605 -19.87 -6.08 1.55
C GLN A 605 -19.97 -4.98 2.61
N ARG A 606 -19.73 -3.73 2.21
CA ARG A 606 -19.73 -2.60 3.13
C ARG A 606 -20.71 -1.52 2.69
N GLU A 607 -21.48 -1.01 3.64
CA GLU A 607 -22.41 0.11 3.46
C GLU A 607 -21.87 1.29 4.28
N LEU A 608 -21.35 2.32 3.59
CA LEU A 608 -20.68 3.49 4.21
C LEU A 608 -21.24 4.84 3.78
N GLU A 609 -22.26 4.88 2.91
CA GLU A 609 -22.68 6.11 2.22
C GLU A 609 -23.01 7.26 3.19
N GLN A 610 -23.76 6.97 4.27
CA GLN A 610 -24.14 7.99 5.25
C GLN A 610 -22.98 8.45 6.16
N GLU A 611 -22.08 7.54 6.54
CA GLU A 611 -20.96 7.86 7.43
C GLU A 611 -19.90 8.70 6.73
N VAL A 612 -19.65 8.44 5.44
CA VAL A 612 -18.71 9.21 4.61
C VAL A 612 -19.20 10.63 4.40
N GLU A 613 -20.51 10.83 4.16
CA GLU A 613 -21.11 12.15 4.01
C GLU A 613 -20.97 12.98 5.30
N GLN A 614 -21.31 12.40 6.47
CA GLN A 614 -21.15 13.06 7.77
C GLN A 614 -19.69 13.37 8.14
N GLU A 615 -18.74 12.54 7.69
CA GLU A 615 -17.31 12.81 7.89
C GLU A 615 -16.85 13.97 7.01
N GLN A 616 -17.28 14.02 5.75
CA GLN A 616 -16.98 15.14 4.84
C GLN A 616 -17.53 16.46 5.40
N GLU A 617 -18.76 16.49 5.88
CA GLU A 617 -19.36 17.66 6.53
C GLU A 617 -18.56 18.08 7.77
N ARG A 618 -18.17 17.13 8.64
CA ARG A 618 -17.36 17.43 9.84
C ARG A 618 -15.95 17.93 9.53
N VAL A 619 -15.30 17.41 8.48
CA VAL A 619 -14.01 17.90 8.01
C VAL A 619 -14.16 19.33 7.51
N GLN A 620 -15.20 19.61 6.72
CA GLN A 620 -15.49 20.94 6.21
C GLN A 620 -15.78 21.94 7.35
N GLU A 621 -16.51 21.52 8.39
CA GLU A 621 -16.72 22.31 9.61
C GLU A 621 -15.45 22.50 10.43
N HIS A 622 -14.56 21.50 10.50
CA HIS A 622 -13.27 21.62 11.20
C HIS A 622 -12.29 22.52 10.47
N GLU A 623 -12.25 22.46 9.14
CA GLU A 623 -11.47 23.38 8.30
C GLU A 623 -12.00 24.82 8.43
N GLN A 624 -13.31 25.00 8.68
CA GLN A 624 -13.92 26.29 8.95
C GLN A 624 -13.75 26.77 10.40
N LYS A 625 -13.56 25.88 11.38
CA LYS A 625 -13.25 26.22 12.78
C LYS A 625 -11.77 26.59 12.93
N SER A 626 -11.48 27.78 12.42
CA SER A 626 -10.19 28.44 12.47
C SER A 626 -9.64 28.57 13.89
N TYR A 627 -8.33 28.31 13.96
CA TYR A 627 -7.33 28.64 14.97
C TYR A 627 -7.76 29.69 16.02
N ARG A 628 -7.53 29.37 17.30
CA ARG A 628 -7.57 30.36 18.39
C ARG A 628 -6.75 31.59 17.99
N ILE A 629 -7.34 32.77 18.12
CA ILE A 629 -6.69 34.05 17.77
C ILE A 629 -5.52 34.25 18.75
N ALA A 630 -4.29 34.13 18.26
CA ALA A 630 -3.10 34.51 19.02
C ALA A 630 -2.85 36.02 18.86
N HIS A 631 -2.53 36.70 19.96
CA HIS A 631 -2.19 38.13 19.96
C HIS A 631 -0.66 38.30 19.91
N PRO A 632 -0.11 39.02 18.91
CA PRO A 632 1.33 39.25 18.81
C PRO A 632 1.83 40.23 19.87
N CYS A 633 3.02 39.98 20.41
CA CYS A 633 3.68 40.91 21.33
C CYS A 633 3.94 42.27 20.66
N LYS A 634 3.77 43.36 21.40
CA LYS A 634 4.28 44.67 20.98
C LYS A 634 5.82 44.67 20.95
N PRO A 635 6.46 45.04 19.83
CA PRO A 635 7.91 45.00 19.68
C PRO A 635 8.58 46.10 20.50
N ILE A 636 9.76 45.81 21.04
CA ILE A 636 10.57 46.74 21.87
C ILE A 636 11.97 46.82 21.26
N LEU A 637 12.49 48.01 21.02
CA LEU A 637 13.90 48.18 20.63
C LEU A 637 14.72 48.60 21.84
N HIS A 638 15.50 47.67 22.39
CA HIS A 638 16.40 47.94 23.51
C HIS A 638 17.57 48.87 23.11
N ASP A 639 18.00 49.76 24.01
CA ASP A 639 19.09 50.70 23.74
C ASP A 639 20.45 49.97 23.56
N GLU A 640 20.63 48.84 24.24
CA GLU A 640 21.80 47.97 24.11
C GLU A 640 21.91 47.35 22.71
N VAL A 641 20.80 47.11 22.02
CA VAL A 641 20.82 46.68 20.61
C VAL A 641 21.29 47.80 19.69
N LYS A 642 20.99 49.07 20.03
CA LYS A 642 21.47 50.24 19.28
C LYS A 642 22.99 50.40 19.41
N ARG A 643 23.53 50.12 20.59
CA ARG A 643 24.98 50.15 20.87
C ARG A 643 25.80 49.18 20.02
N LEU A 644 25.18 48.11 19.48
CA LEU A 644 25.87 47.16 18.60
C LEU A 644 26.41 47.80 17.31
N THR A 645 25.80 48.90 16.85
CA THR A 645 26.20 49.58 15.61
C THR A 645 27.28 50.62 15.83
N ASP A 646 27.57 50.97 17.08
CA ASP A 646 28.62 51.92 17.42
C ASP A 646 29.98 51.22 17.50
N SER A 647 30.90 51.63 16.62
CA SER A 647 32.25 51.05 16.56
C SER A 647 33.18 51.61 17.64
N ASP A 648 32.85 52.78 18.19
CA ASP A 648 33.65 53.48 19.21
C ASP A 648 33.27 53.07 20.65
N ASP A 649 32.10 52.45 20.85
CA ASP A 649 31.66 51.92 22.14
C ASP A 649 32.56 50.72 22.57
N PRO A 650 32.91 50.52 23.85
CA PRO A 650 33.53 49.27 24.32
C PRO A 650 32.71 48.02 23.95
N PRO A 651 33.37 46.86 23.70
CA PRO A 651 32.64 45.63 23.40
C PRO A 651 31.64 45.28 24.49
N LEU A 652 30.39 45.00 24.10
CA LEU A 652 29.36 44.59 25.05
C LEU A 652 29.66 43.20 25.61
N ASN A 653 29.59 43.06 26.93
CA ASN A 653 29.54 41.75 27.58
C ASN A 653 28.09 41.27 27.67
N PHE A 654 27.67 40.41 26.74
CA PHE A 654 26.28 39.92 26.66
C PHE A 654 25.83 39.16 27.92
N ALA A 655 26.74 38.48 28.61
CA ALA A 655 26.42 37.74 29.83
C ALA A 655 26.00 38.66 31.00
N GLU A 656 26.44 39.93 30.99
CA GLU A 656 26.07 40.93 32.00
C GLU A 656 24.73 41.63 31.68
N LEU A 657 24.16 41.37 30.49
CA LEU A 657 22.92 41.99 30.00
C LEU A 657 21.81 40.96 29.71
N PRO A 658 21.46 40.06 30.67
CA PRO A 658 20.53 38.94 30.44
C PRO A 658 19.07 39.36 30.15
N HIS A 659 18.75 40.62 30.38
CA HIS A 659 17.44 41.22 30.09
C HIS A 659 17.29 41.64 28.62
N VAL A 660 18.39 41.70 27.86
CA VAL A 660 18.39 41.99 26.41
C VAL A 660 18.93 40.82 25.60
N PHE A 661 20.01 40.19 26.05
CA PHE A 661 20.68 39.12 25.33
C PHE A 661 20.62 37.81 26.11
N ARG A 662 20.40 36.69 25.40
CA ARG A 662 20.39 35.35 25.99
C ARG A 662 21.19 34.37 25.13
N PRO A 663 21.78 33.32 25.73
CA PRO A 663 22.39 32.24 24.95
C PRO A 663 21.37 31.59 23.99
N LEU A 664 21.84 31.10 22.85
CA LEU A 664 21.00 30.59 21.74
C LEU A 664 19.91 29.59 22.17
N ALA A 665 20.21 28.70 23.11
CA ALA A 665 19.27 27.69 23.60
C ALA A 665 17.95 28.28 24.16
N HIS A 666 17.97 29.53 24.64
CA HIS A 666 16.77 30.22 25.14
C HIS A 666 15.76 30.57 24.03
N ALA A 667 16.14 30.41 22.76
CA ALA A 667 15.20 30.54 21.64
C ALA A 667 14.08 29.49 21.71
N PHE A 668 14.29 28.40 22.44
CA PHE A 668 13.32 27.32 22.59
C PHE A 668 12.44 27.43 23.84
N THR A 669 12.70 28.38 24.75
CA THR A 669 11.96 28.53 26.00
C THR A 669 10.45 28.56 25.75
N ASP A 670 9.70 27.89 26.63
CA ASP A 670 8.23 27.69 26.56
C ASP A 670 7.74 26.83 25.37
N SER A 671 8.65 26.10 24.70
CA SER A 671 8.32 25.04 23.73
C SER A 671 8.72 23.65 24.24
N ILE A 672 8.23 22.58 23.61
CA ILE A 672 8.65 21.21 23.94
C ILE A 672 10.15 20.98 23.69
N LEU A 673 10.78 21.81 22.84
CA LEU A 673 12.21 21.72 22.55
C LEU A 673 13.07 22.17 23.74
N THR A 674 12.51 22.93 24.70
CA THR A 674 13.24 23.40 25.89
C THR A 674 13.83 22.24 26.68
N SER A 675 13.06 21.16 26.89
CA SER A 675 13.49 20.00 27.66
C SER A 675 14.38 19.04 26.87
N MET A 676 14.36 19.12 25.54
CA MET A 676 15.18 18.30 24.64
C MET A 676 16.52 18.96 24.29
N CYS A 677 16.62 20.29 24.42
CA CYS A 677 17.82 21.05 24.11
C CYS A 677 18.76 21.12 25.32
N GLU A 678 19.92 20.49 25.21
CA GLU A 678 21.02 20.68 26.17
C GLU A 678 21.66 22.07 25.96
N GLN A 679 21.57 22.95 26.96
CA GLN A 679 21.94 24.36 26.83
C GLN A 679 23.44 24.56 26.54
N ASP A 680 24.31 23.72 27.09
CA ASP A 680 25.77 23.83 26.99
C ASP A 680 26.34 23.34 25.63
N ASN A 681 25.49 22.80 24.75
CA ASN A 681 25.95 22.21 23.48
C ASN A 681 26.11 23.25 22.36
N TRP A 682 25.57 24.46 22.54
CA TRP A 682 25.76 25.58 21.63
C TRP A 682 27.02 26.35 22.02
N ARG A 683 27.73 26.94 21.05
CA ARG A 683 28.90 27.76 21.39
C ARG A 683 28.50 28.99 22.19
N SER A 684 29.39 29.39 23.11
CA SER A 684 29.23 30.59 23.94
C SER A 684 29.20 31.91 23.15
N ASN A 685 29.56 31.90 21.87
CA ASN A 685 29.49 33.07 21.01
C ASN A 685 28.17 33.20 20.22
N PHE A 686 27.19 32.31 20.44
CA PHE A 686 25.86 32.37 19.83
C PHE A 686 24.79 32.86 20.82
N TRP A 687 24.12 33.94 20.44
CA TRP A 687 23.18 34.68 21.27
C TRP A 687 21.89 34.98 20.51
N ILE A 688 20.84 35.30 21.25
CA ILE A 688 19.59 35.88 20.75
C ILE A 688 19.28 37.17 21.50
N THR A 689 18.50 38.06 20.89
CA THR A 689 17.82 39.12 21.64
C THR A 689 16.58 38.58 22.33
N THR A 690 16.15 39.18 23.43
CA THR A 690 14.88 38.86 24.09
C THR A 690 13.70 39.09 23.14
N GLU A 691 13.79 40.08 22.26
CA GLU A 691 12.81 40.28 21.20
C GLU A 691 12.73 39.13 20.23
N PHE A 692 13.84 38.45 19.91
CA PHE A 692 13.85 37.24 19.06
C PHE A 692 12.87 36.19 19.59
N GLN A 693 12.84 36.01 20.91
CA GLN A 693 11.98 35.06 21.62
C GLN A 693 10.52 35.54 21.75
N ARG A 694 10.28 36.85 21.91
CA ARG A 694 8.93 37.43 22.14
C ARG A 694 8.10 37.46 20.86
N VAL A 695 7.20 36.48 20.67
CA VAL A 695 6.32 36.40 19.49
C VAL A 695 4.84 36.66 19.82
N ILE A 696 4.27 35.98 20.82
CA ILE A 696 2.85 36.10 21.21
C ILE A 696 2.67 36.39 22.72
N GLU A 697 1.56 37.02 23.08
CA GLU A 697 1.25 37.49 24.45
C GLU A 697 0.62 36.42 25.36
N ASN A 698 -0.03 35.40 24.79
CA ASN A 698 -0.86 34.43 25.54
C ASN A 698 -0.11 33.12 25.80
N GLN A 699 -0.01 32.67 27.06
CA GLN A 699 0.91 31.61 27.51
C GLN A 699 0.25 30.27 27.90
N GLU A 700 -0.97 29.99 27.44
CA GLU A 700 -1.67 28.74 27.80
C GLU A 700 -1.26 27.51 26.97
N GLU A 701 -0.48 27.67 25.90
CA GLU A 701 -0.01 26.57 25.01
C GLU A 701 1.50 26.66 24.74
N PHE A 702 2.12 25.53 24.35
CA PHE A 702 3.52 25.49 23.94
C PHE A 702 3.79 26.36 22.70
N LEU A 703 4.89 27.11 22.72
CA LEU A 703 5.26 28.07 21.66
C LEU A 703 5.80 27.44 20.37
N ASP A 704 5.78 26.11 20.23
CA ASP A 704 6.30 25.37 19.09
C ASP A 704 5.95 26.01 17.73
N ARG A 705 4.65 26.21 17.44
CA ARG A 705 4.21 26.77 16.16
C ARG A 705 4.51 28.26 15.98
N TYR A 706 4.93 28.93 17.05
CA TYR A 706 5.20 30.36 17.08
C TYR A 706 6.70 30.67 17.20
N LEU A 707 7.58 29.66 17.25
CA LEU A 707 9.02 29.87 17.29
C LEU A 707 9.49 30.65 16.06
N ARG A 708 10.13 31.80 16.30
CA ARG A 708 10.51 32.71 15.22
C ARG A 708 11.53 32.06 14.27
N PRO A 709 11.33 32.12 12.94
CA PRO A 709 12.32 31.68 11.98
C PRO A 709 13.61 32.52 12.08
N PRO A 710 14.79 31.88 12.20
CA PRO A 710 16.06 32.59 12.37
C PRO A 710 16.58 33.13 11.04
N ARG A 711 16.10 34.32 10.64
CA ARG A 711 16.40 34.94 9.33
C ARG A 711 17.48 36.00 9.36
N TRP A 712 17.61 36.74 10.47
CA TRP A 712 18.51 37.87 10.56
C TRP A 712 19.52 37.63 11.66
N ILE A 713 20.80 37.70 11.30
CA ILE A 713 21.91 37.59 12.25
C ILE A 713 22.78 38.83 12.22
N ILE A 714 23.22 39.28 13.38
CA ILE A 714 24.33 40.21 13.51
C ILE A 714 25.59 39.38 13.79
N VAL A 715 26.60 39.55 12.95
CA VAL A 715 27.97 39.15 13.25
C VAL A 715 28.62 40.34 13.94
N TYR A 716 28.68 40.33 15.27
CA TYR A 716 29.22 41.44 16.05
C TYR A 716 30.73 41.27 16.22
N ARG A 717 31.47 42.28 15.76
CA ARG A 717 32.94 42.35 15.82
C ARG A 717 33.69 41.13 15.28
N ASN A 718 33.09 40.38 14.35
CA ASN A 718 33.59 39.08 13.87
C ASN A 718 33.81 38.02 14.97
N GLU A 719 33.24 38.21 16.17
CA GLU A 719 33.44 37.33 17.33
C GLU A 719 32.15 36.61 17.74
N HIS A 720 31.01 37.31 17.65
CA HIS A 720 29.71 36.82 18.13
C HIS A 720 28.65 36.77 17.04
N ILE A 721 27.73 35.81 17.15
CA ILE A 721 26.53 35.69 16.32
C ILE A 721 25.30 36.00 17.19
N LEU A 722 24.49 36.97 16.77
CA LEU A 722 23.25 37.34 17.46
C LEU A 722 22.06 37.20 16.53
N PHE A 723 21.07 36.39 16.89
CA PHE A 723 19.77 36.37 16.19
C PHE A 723 18.88 37.50 16.69
N VAL A 724 18.31 38.24 15.73
CA VAL A 724 17.46 39.40 16.01
C VAL A 724 16.09 39.25 15.34
N SER A 725 15.10 39.96 15.89
CA SER A 725 13.78 40.09 15.29
C SER A 725 13.82 40.79 13.93
N ALA A 726 12.80 40.58 13.10
CA ALA A 726 12.65 41.35 11.85
C ALA A 726 12.48 42.87 12.14
N PHE A 727 11.90 43.21 13.30
CA PHE A 727 11.73 44.60 13.74
C PHE A 727 13.07 45.25 14.09
N GLU A 728 13.90 44.60 14.91
CA GLU A 728 15.26 45.05 15.22
C GLU A 728 16.12 45.09 13.96
N ALA A 729 16.06 44.05 13.12
CA ALA A 729 16.78 44.01 11.85
C ALA A 729 16.44 45.21 10.96
N ASN A 730 15.16 45.56 10.82
CA ASN A 730 14.74 46.71 10.02
C ASN A 730 15.36 48.04 10.51
N TRP A 731 15.45 48.23 11.82
CA TRP A 731 16.12 49.41 12.38
C TRP A 731 17.64 49.36 12.15
N LEU A 732 18.26 48.20 12.40
CA LEU A 732 19.70 47.97 12.23
C LEU A 732 20.16 48.18 10.79
N ILE A 733 19.35 47.81 9.79
CA ILE A 733 19.63 48.06 8.37
C ILE A 733 19.93 49.55 8.16
N GLY A 734 19.09 50.45 8.68
CA GLY A 734 19.23 51.89 8.49
C GLY A 734 20.47 52.49 9.15
N GLN A 735 20.91 51.93 10.29
CA GLN A 735 22.09 52.39 11.01
C GLN A 735 23.38 51.82 10.43
N LEU A 736 23.45 50.50 10.22
CA LEU A 736 24.64 49.82 9.71
C LEU A 736 24.97 50.20 8.26
N GLN A 737 23.99 50.67 7.48
CA GLN A 737 24.26 51.26 6.16
C GLN A 737 25.10 52.53 6.20
N GLN A 738 25.09 53.26 7.33
CA GLN A 738 25.85 54.50 7.52
C GLN A 738 27.25 54.24 8.05
N CYS A 739 27.51 53.03 8.57
CA CYS A 739 28.83 52.61 9.06
C CYS A 739 29.83 52.43 7.90
N GLU A 740 31.12 52.52 8.23
CA GLU A 740 32.18 52.26 7.27
C GLU A 740 32.11 50.82 6.74
N ARG A 741 32.51 50.62 5.47
CA ARG A 741 32.53 49.30 4.82
C ARG A 741 33.54 48.32 5.43
N THR A 742 34.39 48.80 6.34
CA THR A 742 35.38 48.08 7.14
C THR A 742 34.85 47.67 8.51
N SER A 743 33.59 47.97 8.85
CA SER A 743 33.01 47.58 10.14
C SER A 743 33.09 46.07 10.35
N THR A 744 33.54 45.68 11.54
CA THR A 744 33.57 44.29 11.99
C THR A 744 32.20 43.82 12.49
N THR A 745 31.22 44.72 12.59
CA THR A 745 29.82 44.39 12.88
C THR A 745 29.01 44.41 11.60
N THR A 746 28.39 43.28 11.26
CA THR A 746 27.57 43.15 10.05
C THR A 746 26.23 42.49 10.32
N LEU A 747 25.15 42.98 9.70
CA LEU A 747 23.87 42.32 9.63
C LEU A 747 23.81 41.47 8.35
N ARG A 748 23.40 40.20 8.49
CA ARG A 748 23.38 39.21 7.40
C ARG A 748 22.05 38.47 7.36
N LEU A 749 21.60 38.17 6.15
CA LEU A 749 20.44 37.32 5.89
C LEU A 749 20.86 35.85 5.95
N LEU A 750 20.11 35.04 6.70
CA LEU A 750 20.26 33.59 6.79
C LEU A 750 18.98 32.93 6.28
N LEU A 751 19.10 32.04 5.30
CA LEU A 751 18.02 31.14 4.90
C LEU A 751 18.43 29.68 5.11
N PRO A 752 17.49 28.79 5.47
CA PRO A 752 17.77 27.36 5.47
C PRO A 752 17.90 26.83 4.04
N ARG A 753 18.79 25.86 3.83
CA ARG A 753 18.91 25.16 2.53
C ARG A 753 17.88 24.02 2.48
N LEU A 754 16.71 24.32 1.93
CA LEU A 754 15.58 23.38 1.78
C LEU A 754 15.53 22.71 0.40
N LYS A 755 16.34 23.20 -0.56
CA LYS A 755 16.57 22.61 -1.88
C LYS A 755 18.07 22.51 -2.14
N ARG A 756 18.53 21.52 -2.93
CA ARG A 756 19.96 21.28 -3.19
C ARG A 756 20.74 22.54 -3.62
N ASN A 757 20.15 23.35 -4.50
CA ASN A 757 20.82 24.53 -5.08
C ASN A 757 20.37 25.86 -4.44
N GLN A 758 19.85 25.83 -3.21
CA GLN A 758 19.41 27.04 -2.51
C GLN A 758 20.60 27.68 -1.77
N SER A 759 20.81 28.98 -1.98
CA SER A 759 21.78 29.75 -1.18
C SER A 759 21.25 30.01 0.22
N ILE A 760 22.13 29.93 1.21
CA ILE A 760 21.86 30.29 2.61
C ILE A 760 22.08 31.78 2.89
N PHE A 761 22.61 32.53 1.92
CA PHE A 761 22.86 33.98 1.92
C PHE A 761 23.83 34.55 2.96
N VAL A 762 24.13 33.81 4.04
CA VAL A 762 24.87 34.31 5.22
C VAL A 762 26.28 34.82 4.94
N ASN A 763 26.93 34.33 3.89
CA ASN A 763 28.26 34.75 3.47
C ASN A 763 28.26 35.49 2.13
N THR A 764 27.10 35.99 1.69
CA THR A 764 26.97 36.68 0.38
C THR A 764 27.27 38.18 0.55
N PRO A 765 28.42 38.70 0.08
CA PRO A 765 28.87 40.05 0.42
C PRO A 765 27.94 41.16 -0.09
N THR A 766 27.22 40.92 -1.20
CA THR A 766 26.32 41.90 -1.84
C THR A 766 25.06 42.21 -1.05
N ILE A 767 24.70 41.37 -0.07
CA ILE A 767 23.51 41.53 0.78
C ILE A 767 23.85 41.62 2.27
N THR A 768 25.14 41.60 2.61
CA THR A 768 25.65 41.93 3.94
C THR A 768 25.57 43.43 4.17
N ILE A 769 25.26 43.86 5.40
CA ILE A 769 25.09 45.27 5.74
C ILE A 769 26.02 45.64 6.92
N PRO A 770 26.96 46.59 6.77
CA PRO A 770 27.30 47.31 5.53
C PRO A 770 27.87 46.37 4.44
N PRO A 771 27.72 46.71 3.13
CA PRO A 771 28.24 45.89 2.04
C PRO A 771 29.75 45.72 2.14
N SER A 772 30.19 44.47 2.19
CA SER A 772 31.62 44.12 2.21
C SER A 772 32.12 44.03 0.77
N ILE A 773 32.86 45.02 0.28
CA ILE A 773 33.49 44.95 -1.06
C ILE A 773 34.93 44.45 -0.88
N PRO A 774 35.41 43.48 -1.68
CA PRO A 774 36.83 43.15 -1.71
C PRO A 774 37.63 44.39 -2.13
N ALA A 775 38.35 45.02 -1.21
CA ALA A 775 39.28 46.08 -1.56
C ALA A 775 40.45 45.47 -2.35
N THR A 776 40.94 46.17 -3.36
CA THR A 776 42.14 45.82 -4.15
C THR A 776 43.42 45.68 -3.31
N ASN A 777 43.36 45.96 -2.00
CA ASN A 777 44.46 45.96 -1.05
C ASN A 777 44.26 44.96 0.12
N GLY A 778 43.86 43.72 -0.17
CA GLY A 778 44.13 42.58 0.72
C GLY A 778 43.28 42.40 1.99
N ASN A 779 42.36 43.29 2.36
CA ASN A 779 41.41 43.02 3.45
C ASN A 779 40.28 42.09 2.99
N HIS A 780 40.26 40.87 3.52
CA HIS A 780 39.27 39.83 3.20
C HIS A 780 37.95 40.07 3.93
N THR A 781 36.83 39.88 3.25
CA THR A 781 35.50 39.80 3.88
C THR A 781 35.49 38.68 4.92
N PHE A 782 35.04 38.94 6.14
CA PHE A 782 34.95 37.92 7.18
C PHE A 782 33.90 36.87 6.80
N MET A 783 34.39 35.69 6.43
CA MET A 783 33.57 34.52 6.14
C MET A 783 33.34 33.74 7.43
N LEU A 784 32.10 33.34 7.69
CA LEU A 784 31.81 32.51 8.87
C LEU A 784 32.57 31.17 8.75
N PRO A 785 33.33 30.75 9.78
CA PRO A 785 33.98 29.44 9.81
C PRO A 785 32.95 28.30 9.67
N ILE A 786 33.38 27.16 9.14
CA ILE A 786 32.51 25.98 8.94
C ILE A 786 31.85 25.52 10.25
N ASP A 787 32.60 25.62 11.34
CA ASP A 787 32.21 25.38 12.72
C ASP A 787 31.03 26.23 13.20
N TRP A 788 30.86 27.42 12.65
CA TRP A 788 29.73 28.30 12.97
C TRP A 788 28.56 28.04 12.01
N LEU A 789 28.86 27.77 10.74
CA LEU A 789 27.86 27.43 9.72
C LEU A 789 27.07 26.18 10.09
N VAL A 790 27.72 25.14 10.62
CA VAL A 790 27.04 23.92 11.03
C VAL A 790 26.01 24.14 12.15
N GLU A 791 26.33 25.00 13.13
CA GLU A 791 25.40 25.39 14.20
C GLU A 791 24.20 26.15 13.63
N LEU A 792 24.44 27.03 12.65
CA LEU A 792 23.37 27.71 11.92
C LEU A 792 22.49 26.73 11.13
N PHE A 793 23.06 25.71 10.49
CA PHE A 793 22.30 24.68 9.75
C PHE A 793 21.36 23.90 10.65
N VAL A 794 21.85 23.47 11.82
CA VAL A 794 21.04 22.78 12.82
C VAL A 794 19.92 23.69 13.31
N PHE A 795 20.24 24.93 13.71
CA PHE A 795 19.26 25.84 14.31
C PHE A 795 18.18 26.33 13.33
N ASN A 796 18.55 26.58 12.07
CA ASN A 796 17.65 27.13 11.06
C ASN A 796 16.81 26.07 10.31
N GLY A 797 17.13 24.79 10.46
CA GLY A 797 16.40 23.69 9.86
C GLY A 797 16.85 23.31 8.44
N THR A 798 18.11 23.53 8.11
CA THR A 798 18.72 23.14 6.82
C THR A 798 18.70 21.62 6.63
N ILE A 799 18.34 21.15 5.42
CA ILE A 799 18.23 19.72 5.09
C ILE A 799 19.14 19.26 3.93
N TYR A 800 19.79 20.21 3.24
CA TYR A 800 20.76 19.94 2.18
C TYR A 800 22.10 20.63 2.43
N PHE A 801 23.14 20.02 1.90
CA PHE A 801 24.53 20.49 1.95
C PHE A 801 25.01 20.74 0.52
N GLU A 802 25.88 21.73 0.36
CA GLU A 802 26.51 22.12 -0.91
C GLU A 802 27.84 21.40 -1.11
N THR A 803 28.58 21.13 -0.02
CA THR A 803 29.91 20.48 -0.07
C THR A 803 30.00 19.30 0.88
N ASN A 804 30.93 18.38 0.59
CA ASN A 804 31.25 17.27 1.50
C ASN A 804 31.76 17.78 2.85
N GLU A 805 32.41 18.94 2.87
CA GLU A 805 32.90 19.58 4.09
C GLU A 805 31.75 19.97 5.03
N GLU A 806 30.70 20.62 4.51
CA GLU A 806 29.48 20.91 5.30
C GLU A 806 28.85 19.64 5.85
N HIS A 807 28.76 18.59 5.04
CA HIS A 807 28.17 17.31 5.45
C HIS A 807 29.00 16.63 6.56
N MET A 808 30.34 16.62 6.44
CA MET A 808 31.24 16.08 7.45
C MET A 808 31.18 16.89 8.75
N ALA A 809 31.22 18.22 8.66
CA ALA A 809 31.11 19.10 9.82
C ALA A 809 29.78 18.88 10.56
N TYR A 810 28.67 18.71 9.82
CA TYR A 810 27.36 18.38 10.40
C TYR A 810 27.36 17.03 11.13
N CYS A 811 27.96 16.00 10.55
CA CYS A 811 28.11 14.70 11.22
C CYS A 811 28.98 14.82 12.48
N GLN A 812 30.11 15.52 12.40
CA GLN A 812 31.02 15.71 13.52
C GLN A 812 30.36 16.49 14.66
N TYR A 813 29.69 17.61 14.37
CA TYR A 813 28.98 18.43 15.36
C TYR A 813 27.94 17.60 16.14
N LEU A 814 27.18 16.74 15.45
CA LEU A 814 26.20 15.84 16.05
C LEU A 814 26.81 14.56 16.66
N GLY A 815 28.10 14.29 16.46
CA GLY A 815 28.76 13.06 16.93
C GLY A 815 28.31 11.78 16.21
N LEU A 816 28.07 11.86 14.90
CA LEU A 816 27.55 10.76 14.07
C LEU A 816 28.62 10.11 13.17
N CYS A 817 28.65 8.78 13.13
CA CYS A 817 29.40 7.93 12.20
C CYS A 817 28.45 7.16 11.25
N PRO A 818 27.94 7.82 10.19
CA PRO A 818 27.04 7.21 9.22
C PRO A 818 27.75 6.30 8.19
N LYS A 819 26.98 5.44 7.51
CA LYS A 819 27.42 4.58 6.40
C LYS A 819 27.73 5.40 5.12
N PRO A 820 28.67 4.97 4.26
CA PRO A 820 29.54 3.80 4.43
C PRO A 820 30.62 4.06 5.49
N ARG A 821 30.83 3.08 6.36
CA ARG A 821 31.84 3.12 7.42
C ARG A 821 33.15 2.53 6.91
N THR A 822 34.26 3.05 7.42
CA THR A 822 35.57 2.42 7.29
C THR A 822 35.62 1.10 8.06
N VAL A 823 36.64 0.27 7.81
CA VAL A 823 36.82 -1.01 8.54
C VAL A 823 36.88 -0.77 10.05
N VAL A 824 37.56 0.30 10.49
CA VAL A 824 37.69 0.65 11.91
C VAL A 824 36.36 1.10 12.50
N GLU A 825 35.59 1.91 11.79
CA GLU A 825 34.26 2.34 12.22
C GLU A 825 33.26 1.17 12.25
N GLU A 826 33.37 0.21 11.33
CA GLU A 826 32.52 -0.97 11.33
C GLU A 826 32.85 -1.91 12.51
N ASP A 827 34.13 -2.13 12.80
CA ASP A 827 34.56 -2.86 14.01
C ASP A 827 34.09 -2.14 15.29
N ALA A 828 34.18 -0.81 15.34
CA ALA A 828 33.69 -0.01 16.46
C ALA A 828 32.16 -0.11 16.62
N PHE A 829 31.42 -0.18 15.50
CA PHE A 829 29.98 -0.38 15.50
C PHE A 829 29.58 -1.76 16.05
N GLU A 830 30.26 -2.82 15.63
CA GLU A 830 30.03 -4.18 16.13
C GLU A 830 30.45 -4.33 17.61
N ASN A 831 31.51 -3.64 18.05
CA ASN A 831 31.91 -3.56 19.47
C ASN A 831 31.00 -2.66 20.34
N GLY A 832 29.98 -2.03 19.74
CA GLY A 832 29.01 -1.22 20.44
C GLY A 832 29.44 0.21 20.79
N TRP A 833 30.55 0.69 20.24
CA TRP A 833 31.02 2.08 20.43
C TRP A 833 30.15 3.08 19.68
N ILE A 834 29.61 2.64 18.53
CA ILE A 834 28.68 3.39 17.69
C ILE A 834 27.29 2.78 17.86
N SER A 835 26.27 3.60 18.11
CA SER A 835 24.87 3.16 18.19
C SER A 835 24.27 2.87 16.79
N PRO A 836 23.14 2.14 16.69
CA PRO A 836 22.46 1.87 15.43
C PRO A 836 22.16 3.11 14.59
N ASP A 837 21.80 4.21 15.22
CA ASP A 837 21.54 5.50 14.55
C ASP A 837 22.81 6.32 14.28
N GLY A 838 23.99 5.75 14.55
CA GLY A 838 25.29 6.30 14.21
C GLY A 838 25.93 7.17 15.28
N PHE A 839 25.25 7.42 16.40
CA PHE A 839 25.77 8.28 17.46
C PHE A 839 26.87 7.59 18.29
N VAL A 840 27.87 8.36 18.69
CA VAL A 840 28.96 7.89 19.56
C VAL A 840 28.81 8.53 20.94
N GLN A 841 28.39 7.74 21.93
CA GLN A 841 28.07 8.26 23.28
C GLN A 841 29.31 8.63 24.09
N GLU A 842 30.34 7.78 24.10
CA GLU A 842 31.49 7.95 25.01
C GLU A 842 32.61 8.80 24.37
N THR A 843 33.07 9.83 25.10
CA THR A 843 34.09 10.78 24.61
C THR A 843 35.40 10.12 24.19
N LYS A 844 35.85 9.08 24.89
CA LYS A 844 37.06 8.32 24.51
C LYS A 844 36.91 7.65 23.14
N HIS A 845 35.72 7.14 22.80
CA HIS A 845 35.46 6.53 21.50
C HIS A 845 35.40 7.60 20.41
N ARG A 846 34.85 8.78 20.72
CA ARG A 846 34.85 9.93 19.80
C ARG A 846 36.26 10.32 19.37
N SER A 847 37.21 10.41 20.30
CA SER A 847 38.61 10.72 19.97
C SER A 847 39.25 9.66 19.07
N LEU A 848 39.00 8.37 19.34
CA LEU A 848 39.51 7.27 18.51
C LEU A 848 38.89 7.24 17.10
N LEU A 849 37.65 7.73 16.96
CA LEU A 849 36.91 7.83 15.71
C LEU A 849 37.04 9.21 15.03
N MET A 850 37.96 10.06 15.48
CA MET A 850 38.19 11.42 14.95
C MET A 850 36.93 12.32 14.95
N LEU A 851 36.06 12.17 15.95
CA LEU A 851 34.89 13.01 16.20
C LEU A 851 35.19 14.11 17.25
N GLU A 852 36.29 14.84 17.06
CA GLU A 852 36.80 15.81 18.04
C GLU A 852 35.90 17.05 18.21
N HIS A 853 35.08 17.37 17.20
CA HIS A 853 34.18 18.53 17.19
C HIS A 853 32.74 18.21 17.66
N ALA A 854 32.49 17.01 18.18
CA ALA A 854 31.18 16.63 18.70
C ALA A 854 30.78 17.44 19.93
N ARG A 855 29.64 18.12 19.86
CA ARG A 855 29.17 19.00 20.94
C ARG A 855 28.10 18.37 21.83
N PHE A 856 27.31 17.44 21.30
CA PHE A 856 26.21 16.86 22.07
C PHE A 856 26.67 15.77 23.04
N ASN A 857 26.28 15.86 24.31
CA ASN A 857 26.64 14.85 25.31
C ASN A 857 25.72 13.63 25.26
N SER A 858 24.45 13.81 24.92
CA SER A 858 23.51 12.73 24.60
C SER A 858 23.12 12.73 23.12
N ASN A 859 22.42 11.68 22.69
CA ASN A 859 22.05 11.50 21.29
C ASN A 859 21.06 12.59 20.82
N PRO A 860 21.44 13.47 19.86
CA PRO A 860 20.63 14.63 19.50
C PRO A 860 19.49 14.31 18.54
N LEU A 861 19.39 13.10 17.99
CA LEU A 861 18.54 12.84 16.84
C LEU A 861 17.05 13.07 17.11
N THR A 862 16.56 12.82 18.33
CA THR A 862 15.17 13.12 18.72
C THR A 862 14.92 14.63 18.68
N PHE A 863 15.82 15.42 19.26
CA PHE A 863 15.77 16.88 19.24
C PHE A 863 15.81 17.41 17.80
N ILE A 864 16.74 16.92 16.97
CA ILE A 864 16.88 17.33 15.57
C ILE A 864 15.63 17.00 14.75
N LYS A 865 15.05 15.80 14.90
CA LYS A 865 13.82 15.41 14.20
C LYS A 865 12.66 16.34 14.56
N GLN A 866 12.51 16.69 15.84
CA GLN A 866 11.45 17.58 16.28
C GLN A 866 11.70 19.04 15.86
N LEU A 867 12.94 19.51 15.94
CA LEU A 867 13.34 20.84 15.47
C LEU A 867 13.09 21.00 13.96
N LEU A 868 13.46 20.00 13.15
CA LEU A 868 13.21 20.02 11.71
C LEU A 868 11.71 20.01 11.39
N LYS A 869 10.92 19.20 12.11
CA LYS A 869 9.46 19.21 11.98
C LYS A 869 8.87 20.58 12.31
N ASN A 870 9.36 21.21 13.37
CA ASN A 870 8.92 22.53 13.80
C ASN A 870 9.30 23.63 12.81
N ARG A 871 10.58 23.68 12.39
CA ARG A 871 11.10 24.70 11.47
C ARG A 871 10.52 24.60 10.07
N ASN A 872 10.29 23.38 9.63
CA ASN A 872 9.88 23.13 8.27
C ASN A 872 8.39 22.81 8.16
N ASP A 873 7.60 22.63 9.22
CA ASP A 873 6.20 22.13 9.16
C ASP A 873 6.02 20.69 8.65
N THR A 874 7.09 19.99 8.25
CA THR A 874 7.07 18.54 7.94
C THR A 874 8.38 17.87 8.35
N TYR A 875 8.35 16.55 8.47
CA TYR A 875 9.59 15.77 8.56
C TYR A 875 10.43 15.90 7.28
N PRO A 876 11.77 15.87 7.38
CA PRO A 876 12.65 15.88 6.23
C PRO A 876 12.49 14.59 5.42
N SER A 877 12.42 14.70 4.09
CA SER A 877 12.33 13.54 3.20
C SER A 877 13.56 12.65 3.32
N LEU A 878 13.39 11.32 3.18
CA LEU A 878 14.49 10.34 3.12
C LEU A 878 15.46 10.60 1.96
N SER A 879 15.03 11.34 0.93
CA SER A 879 15.85 11.75 -0.20
C SER A 879 16.71 12.99 0.06
N SER A 880 16.47 13.73 1.14
CA SER A 880 17.32 14.85 1.57
C SER A 880 18.59 14.34 2.26
N HIS A 881 19.67 15.13 2.28
CA HIS A 881 20.92 14.71 2.94
C HIS A 881 20.72 14.49 4.44
N VAL A 882 20.09 15.45 5.12
CA VAL A 882 19.83 15.34 6.57
C VAL A 882 18.78 14.27 6.87
N GLY A 883 17.73 14.13 6.04
CA GLY A 883 16.72 13.08 6.22
C GLY A 883 17.31 11.68 6.13
N ASN A 884 18.11 11.40 5.09
CA ASN A 884 18.78 10.10 4.97
C ASN A 884 19.75 9.85 6.14
N LEU A 885 20.46 10.89 6.59
CA LEU A 885 21.37 10.82 7.72
C LEU A 885 20.65 10.43 9.02
N ILE A 886 19.58 11.13 9.40
CA ILE A 886 18.90 10.95 10.70
C ILE A 886 17.94 9.76 10.76
N PHE A 887 17.52 9.23 9.61
CA PHE A 887 16.59 8.09 9.53
C PHE A 887 17.26 6.77 9.10
N ASN A 888 18.26 6.82 8.22
CA ASN A 888 18.95 5.61 7.74
C ASN A 888 20.42 5.52 8.18
N CYS A 889 20.95 6.53 8.90
CA CYS A 889 22.36 6.55 9.30
C CYS A 889 23.28 6.39 8.07
N SER A 890 22.95 7.07 6.97
CA SER A 890 23.65 6.93 5.69
C SER A 890 23.92 8.28 5.05
N ARG A 891 25.15 8.45 4.55
CA ARG A 891 25.55 9.57 3.72
C ARG A 891 25.04 9.35 2.30
N THR A 892 24.22 10.27 1.82
CA THR A 892 23.90 10.36 0.39
C THR A 892 25.10 10.94 -0.35
N LEU A 893 25.44 10.40 -1.53
CA LEU A 893 26.41 11.03 -2.42
C LEU A 893 25.88 12.40 -2.85
N LEU A 894 26.73 13.43 -2.68
CA LEU A 894 26.42 14.83 -2.98
C LEU A 894 26.25 15.07 -4.49
#